data_AF-A0A426UUK9-F1
#
_entry.id   AF-A0A426UUK9-F1
#
_cell.length_a   1.000
_cell.length_b   1.000
_cell.length_c   1.000
_cell.angle_alpha   90.00
_cell.angle_beta   90.00
_cell.angle_gamma   90.00
#
_symmetry.space_group_name_H-M   'P 1'
#
loop_
_entity.id
_entity.type
_entity.pdbx_description
1 polymer ?
#
loop_
_entity_poly.entity_id
_entity_poly.type
_entity_poly.pdbx_seq_one_letter_code
_entity_poly.pdbx_strand_id
1 'polypeptide(L)'
;MTVAQRRSRRILAAALAGALVPAAVASGAAAQEAETTEALIAEKVAPDIVAEIGDAGDAELWLLFTGAPDYDAALAADTKEQKGAAAVAAAKAYAETSQQEAVAALEAAGADYETYWGASTIKVRADEDLLADLVALDTVEQIVAAPEYGMIEPVAPGGKEEATGGFQTWDAVQTAAAEWGVADVGAPEVWEDGFTGEGIVVANIDTGVQFDHPALADSYRGNNGDGTYTHDYNFYDIQDACVGDDPCDSDGHGTHTMGTMVGNDGIGVAPDAEWIAVNGCCPSIETLIEAGQWIAAPTDSEGRNPDPLKAPHVVNNSWGTTLPGYDPIYAEVVELWHASGIIPVFAAGNNGDACLTMSTPGVYENVIAVGAYDENHEIADFSSRGHGLNGTLKPDLSAPGVEVLSALPGDEYGTGDGTSMAAPHVAGAIALLMSASPTLEGDYEAVYETVTGTAVDTADDQCTGDKEANNVYGHGRVDVEDAVDEAPAGKFGSLSGTVTDQHGDPVAGARLVFEGGVVRETATNADGEYAFERIPAGRYRVTVSKFLYGEATGTVRVNRNAAAVFDAEIELLETRTVAGRVVDGGGQGWPLDATVETAGGEAAAETDSFTGEYSLVIPAEGDWPLTVETDYPGYEALTVDPDDAALVEVPLAAGCLAPGYGSDVLDERFESLAAPAGWEVVNNGEDEFPWVFDDPWGYGNMTPGSGGYAEANSDASEIELLTDTDMITAPFDLSAASEPTLSFANFFVDDGIGSEAEVLLSADGGATWEQVWYTNEDLEATVETVDLSAWADQTAVQLKFHFTDNATWAYWWMVDNVRVGGCDALDGGLVRGTVTDAATGDPVAGARVLDAASGQAAVTGADGEYVLFTDPGDRALEVSADGYATATVDAAVADGEVTGADAELEAES
;
A
#
# COMPACT_ATOMS: atom_id res chain seq x y z
N MET A 1 30.45 -24.11 -1.20
CA MET A 1 31.48 -24.77 -2.06
C MET A 1 31.36 -24.19 -3.46
N THR A 2 32.45 -23.72 -4.08
CA THR A 2 32.43 -22.96 -5.35
C THR A 2 32.06 -23.80 -6.58
N VAL A 3 31.16 -23.24 -7.39
CA VAL A 3 30.68 -23.68 -8.71
C VAL A 3 31.83 -23.74 -9.71
N ALA A 4 32.45 -24.92 -9.84
CA ALA A 4 33.28 -25.24 -11.00
C ALA A 4 33.46 -26.75 -11.12
N GLN A 5 32.55 -27.44 -11.83
CA GLN A 5 32.84 -28.59 -12.71
C GLN A 5 31.60 -29.44 -13.03
N ARG A 6 31.04 -29.30 -14.24
CA ARG A 6 31.16 -30.28 -15.36
C ARG A 6 30.02 -30.15 -16.37
N ARG A 7 30.37 -29.60 -17.54
CA ARG A 7 29.67 -29.88 -18.79
C ARG A 7 29.99 -31.28 -19.33
N SER A 8 28.99 -31.83 -20.01
CA SER A 8 29.04 -32.65 -21.23
C SER A 8 29.15 -34.19 -21.13
N ARG A 9 28.15 -34.88 -21.72
CA ARG A 9 28.29 -35.66 -22.97
C ARG A 9 26.96 -36.32 -23.42
N ARG A 10 26.45 -35.91 -24.59
CA ARG A 10 25.59 -36.73 -25.48
C ARG A 10 26.47 -37.32 -26.60
N ILE A 11 26.43 -38.63 -26.85
CA ILE A 11 26.79 -39.26 -28.15
C ILE A 11 25.95 -40.53 -28.41
N LEU A 12 25.16 -40.43 -29.49
CA LEU A 12 24.76 -41.39 -30.55
C LEU A 12 24.35 -42.86 -30.29
N ALA A 13 23.22 -43.17 -30.93
CA ALA A 13 22.61 -44.46 -31.20
C ALA A 13 23.31 -45.34 -32.25
N ALA A 14 23.03 -46.66 -32.22
CA ALA A 14 22.73 -47.49 -33.41
C ALA A 14 22.17 -48.90 -33.09
N ALA A 15 20.89 -49.10 -33.45
CA ALA A 15 20.21 -50.24 -34.10
C ALA A 15 20.60 -51.73 -33.86
N LEU A 16 19.63 -52.61 -33.53
CA LEU A 16 18.77 -53.36 -34.49
C LEU A 16 17.81 -54.39 -33.82
N ALA A 17 16.53 -54.31 -34.22
CA ALA A 17 15.52 -55.35 -34.47
C ALA A 17 15.23 -56.52 -33.50
N GLY A 18 13.97 -56.60 -33.08
CA GLY A 18 13.30 -57.83 -32.63
C GLY A 18 11.88 -57.59 -32.11
N ALA A 19 10.88 -57.65 -33.00
CA ALA A 19 9.47 -57.55 -32.64
C ALA A 19 9.03 -58.79 -31.83
N LEU A 20 8.37 -58.59 -30.67
CA LEU A 20 7.36 -59.48 -30.07
C LEU A 20 6.68 -58.84 -28.84
N VAL A 21 5.36 -58.59 -28.98
CA VAL A 21 4.28 -58.44 -27.95
C VAL A 21 4.24 -57.14 -27.09
N PRO A 22 3.19 -56.29 -27.21
CA PRO A 22 2.86 -55.28 -26.20
C PRO A 22 1.65 -55.73 -25.37
N ALA A 23 1.87 -56.12 -24.11
CA ALA A 23 0.86 -56.14 -23.03
C ALA A 23 1.51 -56.56 -21.70
N ALA A 24 2.54 -55.83 -21.25
CA ALA A 24 3.09 -55.98 -19.90
C ALA A 24 3.95 -54.78 -19.43
N VAL A 25 4.04 -53.69 -20.20
CA VAL A 25 4.97 -52.58 -19.90
C VAL A 25 4.27 -51.42 -19.16
N ALA A 26 2.93 -51.34 -19.19
CA ALA A 26 2.19 -50.26 -18.53
C ALA A 26 2.17 -50.36 -16.99
N SER A 27 2.24 -51.58 -16.42
CA SER A 27 2.22 -51.75 -14.95
C SER A 27 3.58 -51.55 -14.29
N GLY A 28 4.68 -51.55 -15.06
CA GLY A 28 6.03 -51.30 -14.55
C GLY A 28 6.40 -49.83 -14.56
N ALA A 29 5.86 -49.04 -15.51
CA ALA A 29 6.07 -47.60 -15.58
C ALA A 29 5.32 -46.89 -14.43
N ALA A 30 4.02 -47.13 -14.25
CA ALA A 30 3.24 -46.51 -13.18
C ALA A 30 3.74 -46.87 -11.76
N ALA A 31 4.26 -48.07 -11.55
CA ALA A 31 4.85 -48.46 -10.27
C ALA A 31 6.22 -47.80 -10.02
N GLN A 32 6.97 -47.53 -11.10
CA GLN A 32 8.27 -46.84 -11.01
C GLN A 32 8.08 -45.32 -10.87
N GLU A 33 7.02 -44.77 -11.44
CA GLU A 33 6.58 -43.36 -11.33
C GLU A 33 6.08 -43.07 -9.90
N ALA A 34 5.24 -43.95 -9.33
CA ALA A 34 4.80 -43.86 -7.94
C ALA A 34 5.96 -44.02 -6.92
N GLU A 35 6.90 -44.96 -7.14
CA GLU A 35 8.10 -45.09 -6.30
C GLU A 35 9.02 -43.85 -6.39
N THR A 36 9.00 -43.10 -7.51
CA THR A 36 9.77 -41.86 -7.64
C THR A 36 9.09 -40.66 -6.97
N THR A 37 7.76 -40.54 -7.04
CA THR A 37 7.02 -39.46 -6.38
C THR A 37 7.09 -39.58 -4.86
N GLU A 38 6.88 -40.77 -4.28
CA GLU A 38 7.01 -40.98 -2.82
C GLU A 38 8.42 -40.60 -2.32
N ALA A 39 9.46 -40.89 -3.11
CA ALA A 39 10.83 -40.53 -2.78
C ALA A 39 11.06 -39.00 -2.82
N LEU A 40 10.46 -38.31 -3.80
CA LEU A 40 10.54 -36.86 -3.92
C LEU A 40 9.75 -36.15 -2.81
N ILE A 41 8.56 -36.64 -2.45
CA ILE A 41 7.78 -36.13 -1.31
C ILE A 41 8.60 -36.24 -0.03
N ALA A 42 9.21 -37.40 0.22
CA ALA A 42 10.05 -37.59 1.41
C ALA A 42 11.35 -36.74 1.41
N GLU A 43 11.79 -36.26 0.25
CA GLU A 43 12.99 -35.44 0.09
C GLU A 43 12.70 -33.94 0.18
N LYS A 44 11.63 -33.47 -0.47
CA LYS A 44 11.35 -32.04 -0.68
C LYS A 44 10.22 -31.47 0.17
N VAL A 45 9.33 -32.30 0.71
CA VAL A 45 8.09 -31.82 1.38
C VAL A 45 8.21 -31.94 2.88
N ALA A 46 7.80 -30.89 3.60
CA ALA A 46 7.76 -30.91 5.05
C ALA A 46 6.76 -31.97 5.58
N PRO A 47 7.10 -32.76 6.63
CA PRO A 47 6.27 -33.89 7.07
C PRO A 47 4.88 -33.51 7.61
N ASP A 48 4.74 -32.30 8.13
CA ASP A 48 3.50 -31.68 8.59
C ASP A 48 2.52 -31.44 7.45
N ILE A 49 2.97 -30.94 6.29
CA ILE A 49 2.15 -30.81 5.07
C ILE A 49 1.56 -32.17 4.67
N VAL A 50 2.39 -33.22 4.64
CA VAL A 50 1.94 -34.55 4.25
C VAL A 50 0.89 -35.09 5.23
N ALA A 51 1.03 -34.77 6.52
CA ALA A 51 0.04 -35.13 7.52
C ALA A 51 -1.27 -34.35 7.34
N GLU A 52 -1.18 -33.05 7.06
CA GLU A 52 -2.33 -32.17 6.85
C GLU A 52 -3.14 -32.58 5.62
N ILE A 53 -2.51 -32.77 4.45
CA ILE A 53 -3.19 -33.27 3.25
C ILE A 53 -3.85 -34.63 3.52
N GLY A 54 -3.18 -35.51 4.28
CA GLY A 54 -3.73 -36.82 4.64
C GLY A 54 -4.97 -36.75 5.55
N ASP A 55 -5.06 -35.73 6.40
CA ASP A 55 -6.13 -35.55 7.38
C ASP A 55 -7.28 -34.65 6.87
N ALA A 56 -6.96 -33.57 6.15
CA ALA A 56 -7.87 -32.53 5.67
C ALA A 56 -8.22 -32.64 4.17
N GLY A 57 -7.35 -33.27 3.37
CA GLY A 57 -7.52 -33.44 1.92
C GLY A 57 -6.67 -32.48 1.08
N ASP A 58 -6.29 -31.33 1.64
CA ASP A 58 -5.43 -30.31 1.06
C ASP A 58 -4.61 -29.61 2.16
N ALA A 59 -3.64 -28.79 1.76
CA ALA A 59 -2.88 -27.92 2.66
C ALA A 59 -2.37 -26.67 1.93
N GLU A 60 -2.08 -25.61 2.68
CA GLU A 60 -1.31 -24.48 2.16
C GLU A 60 0.16 -24.85 2.02
N LEU A 61 0.73 -24.54 0.86
CA LEU A 61 2.10 -24.86 0.48
C LEU A 61 2.85 -23.60 0.11
N TRP A 62 4.11 -23.53 0.56
CA TRP A 62 5.07 -22.53 0.11
C TRP A 62 6.19 -23.19 -0.67
N LEU A 63 6.33 -22.81 -1.94
CA LEU A 63 7.30 -23.39 -2.87
C LEU A 63 8.60 -22.59 -2.84
N LEU A 64 9.69 -23.23 -2.45
CA LEU A 64 11.04 -22.67 -2.53
C LEU A 64 11.75 -23.22 -3.78
N PHE A 65 12.45 -22.36 -4.50
CA PHE A 65 13.00 -22.69 -5.82
C PHE A 65 14.52 -22.83 -5.81
N THR A 66 15.02 -23.75 -6.64
CA THR A 66 16.46 -24.01 -6.74
C THR A 66 17.21 -22.84 -7.36
N GLY A 67 18.31 -22.42 -6.73
CA GLY A 67 19.17 -21.36 -7.24
C GLY A 67 19.08 -20.12 -6.36
N ALA A 68 19.42 -18.97 -6.95
CA ALA A 68 19.29 -17.65 -6.33
C ALA A 68 19.37 -16.58 -7.43
N PRO A 69 18.86 -15.36 -7.18
CA PRO A 69 19.10 -14.21 -8.04
C PRO A 69 20.60 -13.93 -8.28
N ASP A 70 20.95 -13.45 -9.48
CA ASP A 70 22.32 -13.04 -9.81
C ASP A 70 22.55 -11.57 -9.44
N TYR A 71 23.03 -11.34 -8.22
CA TYR A 71 23.31 -10.00 -7.69
C TYR A 71 24.69 -9.44 -8.06
N ASP A 72 25.46 -10.07 -8.96
CA ASP A 72 26.82 -9.61 -9.33
C ASP A 72 26.83 -8.14 -9.80
N ALA A 73 25.78 -7.70 -10.51
CA ALA A 73 25.66 -6.32 -10.99
C ALA A 73 25.38 -5.33 -9.85
N ALA A 74 24.55 -5.72 -8.88
CA ALA A 74 24.26 -4.92 -7.70
C ALA A 74 25.51 -4.80 -6.80
N LEU A 75 26.14 -5.92 -6.47
CA LEU A 75 27.35 -5.93 -5.63
C LEU A 75 28.55 -5.17 -6.24
N ALA A 76 28.59 -5.03 -7.57
CA ALA A 76 29.60 -4.26 -8.27
C ALA A 76 29.27 -2.77 -8.47
N ALA A 77 28.07 -2.33 -8.07
CA ALA A 77 27.64 -0.94 -8.25
C ALA A 77 28.35 0.01 -7.28
N ASP A 78 28.52 1.27 -7.71
CA ASP A 78 29.31 2.27 -6.99
C ASP A 78 28.47 3.04 -5.93
N THR A 79 27.14 3.05 -6.05
CA THR A 79 26.23 3.75 -5.13
C THR A 79 25.07 2.86 -4.69
N LYS A 80 24.52 3.16 -3.51
CA LYS A 80 23.40 2.41 -2.91
C LYS A 80 22.15 2.40 -3.80
N GLU A 81 21.87 3.49 -4.50
CA GLU A 81 20.74 3.56 -5.43
C GLU A 81 20.90 2.61 -6.63
N GLN A 82 22.13 2.52 -7.17
CA GLN A 82 22.44 1.60 -8.26
C GLN A 82 22.40 0.14 -7.78
N LYS A 83 22.79 -0.13 -6.52
CA LYS A 83 22.63 -1.43 -5.87
C LYS A 83 21.16 -1.83 -5.83
N GLY A 84 20.30 -1.00 -5.25
CA GLY A 84 18.85 -1.24 -5.15
C GLY A 84 18.19 -1.53 -6.49
N ALA A 85 18.40 -0.66 -7.49
CA ALA A 85 17.82 -0.85 -8.82
C ALA A 85 18.28 -2.15 -9.50
N ALA A 86 19.56 -2.51 -9.39
CA ALA A 86 20.08 -3.74 -9.96
C ALA A 86 19.61 -5.00 -9.21
N ALA A 87 19.52 -4.93 -7.88
CA ALA A 87 19.07 -6.04 -7.04
C ALA A 87 17.59 -6.36 -7.30
N VAL A 88 16.71 -5.36 -7.27
CA VAL A 88 15.28 -5.55 -7.54
C VAL A 88 15.04 -6.10 -8.95
N ALA A 89 15.78 -5.61 -9.95
CA ALA A 89 15.70 -6.17 -11.31
C ALA A 89 16.16 -7.63 -11.38
N ALA A 90 17.22 -8.00 -10.66
CA ALA A 90 17.72 -9.38 -10.61
C ALA A 90 16.74 -10.32 -9.89
N ALA A 91 16.15 -9.89 -8.78
CA ALA A 91 15.15 -10.66 -8.03
C ALA A 91 13.91 -10.94 -8.89
N LYS A 92 13.32 -9.90 -9.51
CA LYS A 92 12.16 -10.05 -10.41
C LYS A 92 12.45 -10.98 -11.59
N ALA A 93 13.60 -10.83 -12.23
CA ALA A 93 13.98 -11.69 -13.36
C ALA A 93 14.20 -13.15 -12.95
N TYR A 94 14.76 -13.39 -11.76
CA TYR A 94 14.93 -14.72 -11.21
C TYR A 94 13.56 -15.34 -10.89
N ALA A 95 12.69 -14.65 -10.16
CA ALA A 95 11.34 -15.10 -9.83
C ALA A 95 10.54 -15.48 -11.09
N GLU A 96 10.53 -14.62 -12.12
CA GLU A 96 9.86 -14.92 -13.40
C GLU A 96 10.38 -16.22 -14.03
N THR A 97 11.68 -16.48 -13.94
CA THR A 97 12.30 -17.67 -14.56
C THR A 97 12.13 -18.93 -13.70
N SER A 98 12.31 -18.83 -12.38
CA SER A 98 12.28 -19.97 -11.46
C SER A 98 10.86 -20.50 -11.27
N GLN A 99 9.87 -19.60 -11.24
CA GLN A 99 8.47 -19.91 -10.99
C GLN A 99 7.69 -20.38 -12.23
N GLN A 100 8.21 -20.12 -13.43
CA GLN A 100 7.51 -20.36 -14.70
C GLN A 100 6.90 -21.77 -14.84
N GLU A 101 7.64 -22.83 -14.49
CA GLU A 101 7.14 -24.20 -14.62
C GLU A 101 6.06 -24.53 -13.59
N ALA A 102 6.19 -24.00 -12.36
CA ALA A 102 5.20 -24.18 -11.30
C ALA A 102 3.91 -23.42 -11.63
N VAL A 103 4.01 -22.15 -12.02
CA VAL A 103 2.87 -21.33 -12.47
C VAL A 103 2.10 -22.03 -13.60
N ALA A 104 2.78 -22.55 -14.62
CA ALA A 104 2.11 -23.26 -15.71
C ALA A 104 1.41 -24.55 -15.24
N ALA A 105 1.92 -25.23 -14.21
CA ALA A 105 1.27 -26.40 -13.62
C ALA A 105 0.03 -25.98 -12.81
N LEU A 106 0.13 -24.90 -12.05
CA LEU A 106 -0.96 -24.34 -11.24
C LEU A 106 -2.13 -23.83 -12.11
N GLU A 107 -1.83 -23.07 -13.17
CA GLU A 107 -2.82 -22.63 -14.15
C GLU A 107 -3.51 -23.81 -14.85
N ALA A 108 -2.75 -24.88 -15.16
CA ALA A 108 -3.30 -26.08 -15.78
C ALA A 108 -4.22 -26.87 -14.83
N ALA A 109 -3.96 -26.79 -13.52
CA ALA A 109 -4.79 -27.37 -12.48
C ALA A 109 -6.01 -26.49 -12.13
N GLY A 110 -6.00 -25.21 -12.49
CA GLY A 110 -6.99 -24.24 -12.07
C GLY A 110 -6.93 -23.96 -10.57
N ALA A 111 -5.72 -24.00 -9.99
CA ALA A 111 -5.49 -23.72 -8.58
C ALA A 111 -5.29 -22.22 -8.35
N ASP A 112 -5.77 -21.71 -7.21
CA ASP A 112 -5.47 -20.36 -6.75
C ASP A 112 -4.08 -20.31 -6.15
N TYR A 113 -3.29 -19.33 -6.57
CA TYR A 113 -1.91 -19.16 -6.12
C TYR A 113 -1.49 -17.69 -6.16
N GLU A 114 -0.50 -17.38 -5.33
CA GLU A 114 0.10 -16.05 -5.26
C GLU A 114 1.61 -16.17 -5.48
N THR A 115 2.19 -15.19 -6.17
CA THR A 115 3.63 -15.17 -6.46
C THR A 115 4.31 -13.99 -5.78
N TYR A 116 5.46 -14.25 -5.17
CA TYR A 116 6.26 -13.21 -4.53
C TYR A 116 7.65 -13.19 -5.14
N TRP A 117 8.05 -12.04 -5.66
CA TRP A 117 9.33 -11.84 -6.35
C TRP A 117 10.50 -11.57 -5.40
N GLY A 118 10.24 -11.03 -4.20
CA GLY A 118 11.27 -10.70 -3.23
C GLY A 118 11.82 -11.92 -2.48
N ALA A 119 10.95 -12.91 -2.23
CA ALA A 119 11.32 -14.21 -1.66
C ALA A 119 11.41 -15.33 -2.72
N SER A 120 11.18 -15.00 -3.99
CA SER A 120 11.03 -15.91 -5.13
C SER A 120 10.17 -17.14 -4.83
N THR A 121 9.10 -17.01 -4.04
CA THR A 121 8.25 -18.12 -3.59
C THR A 121 6.84 -18.04 -4.20
N ILE A 122 6.12 -19.16 -4.15
CA ILE A 122 4.70 -19.27 -4.51
C ILE A 122 3.94 -19.82 -3.31
N LYS A 123 2.86 -19.16 -2.92
CA LYS A 123 1.84 -19.66 -2.00
C LYS A 123 0.73 -20.32 -2.81
N VAL A 124 0.32 -21.52 -2.43
CA VAL A 124 -0.77 -22.26 -3.10
C VAL A 124 -1.42 -23.23 -2.13
N ARG A 125 -2.75 -23.40 -2.22
CA ARG A 125 -3.46 -24.50 -1.57
C ARG A 125 -3.55 -25.70 -2.52
N ALA A 126 -3.05 -26.86 -2.09
CA ALA A 126 -2.93 -28.03 -2.96
C ALA A 126 -3.31 -29.35 -2.28
N ASP A 127 -3.91 -30.25 -3.05
CA ASP A 127 -4.23 -31.61 -2.67
C ASP A 127 -3.07 -32.60 -2.99
N GLU A 128 -3.28 -33.88 -2.74
CA GLU A 128 -2.26 -34.93 -2.98
C GLU A 128 -1.84 -35.02 -4.45
N ASP A 129 -2.76 -34.81 -5.39
CA ASP A 129 -2.49 -34.91 -6.83
C ASP A 129 -1.66 -33.70 -7.30
N LEU A 130 -2.04 -32.48 -6.90
CA LEU A 130 -1.29 -31.27 -7.24
C LEU A 130 0.08 -31.24 -6.54
N LEU A 131 0.18 -31.70 -5.29
CA LEU A 131 1.47 -31.85 -4.61
C LEU A 131 2.42 -32.78 -5.39
N ALA A 132 1.90 -33.88 -5.94
CA ALA A 132 2.68 -34.83 -6.71
C ALA A 132 3.23 -34.22 -8.03
N ASP A 133 2.46 -33.33 -8.66
CA ASP A 133 2.88 -32.60 -9.85
C ASP A 133 3.94 -31.54 -9.52
N LEU A 134 3.74 -30.76 -8.45
CA LEU A 134 4.65 -29.70 -8.02
C LEU A 134 6.01 -30.25 -7.55
N VAL A 135 6.01 -31.32 -6.75
CA VAL A 135 7.25 -31.91 -6.22
C VAL A 135 8.14 -32.51 -7.32
N ALA A 136 7.54 -32.90 -8.44
CA ALA A 136 8.22 -33.46 -9.60
C ALA A 136 8.98 -32.42 -10.43
N LEU A 137 8.71 -31.12 -10.24
CA LEU A 137 9.42 -30.05 -10.93
C LEU A 137 10.88 -29.97 -10.46
N ASP A 138 11.80 -29.92 -11.42
CA ASP A 138 13.25 -29.80 -11.14
C ASP A 138 13.59 -28.45 -10.50
N THR A 139 12.78 -27.42 -10.75
CA THR A 139 12.95 -26.06 -10.20
C THR A 139 12.48 -25.92 -8.76
N VAL A 140 11.58 -26.78 -8.27
CA VAL A 140 11.12 -26.78 -6.87
C VAL A 140 12.17 -27.49 -6.00
N GLU A 141 12.80 -26.75 -5.10
CA GLU A 141 13.79 -27.24 -4.14
C GLU A 141 13.11 -27.86 -2.92
N GLN A 142 12.18 -27.13 -2.33
CA GLN A 142 11.49 -27.50 -1.10
C GLN A 142 10.05 -27.01 -1.11
N ILE A 143 9.17 -27.73 -0.44
CA ILE A 143 7.79 -27.33 -0.15
C ILE A 143 7.64 -27.31 1.37
N VAL A 144 7.37 -26.12 1.92
CA VAL A 144 7.32 -25.87 3.37
C VAL A 144 5.94 -25.34 3.77
N ALA A 145 5.57 -25.54 5.03
CA ALA A 145 4.40 -24.90 5.62
C ALA A 145 4.73 -23.44 5.99
N ALA A 146 3.71 -22.59 6.09
CA ALA A 146 3.86 -21.24 6.63
C ALA A 146 4.31 -21.32 8.10
N PRO A 147 5.45 -20.71 8.48
CA PRO A 147 5.80 -20.61 9.89
C PRO A 147 4.89 -19.58 10.58
N GLU A 148 4.59 -19.80 11.86
CA GLU A 148 3.94 -18.78 12.68
C GLU A 148 4.96 -17.69 13.05
N TYR A 149 4.73 -16.48 12.56
CA TYR A 149 5.44 -15.27 12.94
C TYR A 149 4.60 -14.44 13.89
N GLY A 150 5.27 -13.69 14.76
CA GLY A 150 4.62 -12.74 15.64
C GLY A 150 5.53 -11.58 15.98
N MET A 151 4.91 -10.50 16.45
CA MET A 151 5.62 -9.41 17.10
C MET A 151 6.41 -9.94 18.30
N ILE A 152 7.64 -9.47 18.49
CA ILE A 152 8.37 -9.72 19.73
C ILE A 152 7.78 -8.79 20.79
N GLU A 153 6.78 -9.29 21.51
CA GLU A 153 6.02 -8.50 22.48
C GLU A 153 6.94 -7.88 23.55
N PRO A 154 6.74 -6.58 23.88
CA PRO A 154 7.39 -5.96 25.01
C PRO A 154 7.10 -6.69 26.32
N VAL A 155 8.10 -6.67 27.19
CA VAL A 155 7.98 -7.12 28.57
C VAL A 155 7.54 -5.93 29.43
N ALA A 156 6.55 -6.13 30.29
CA ALA A 156 6.05 -5.06 31.16
C ALA A 156 7.14 -4.54 32.13
N PRO A 157 7.43 -3.22 32.15
CA PRO A 157 8.54 -2.68 32.93
C PRO A 157 8.43 -2.97 34.42
N GLY A 158 9.51 -3.49 35.01
CA GLY A 158 9.62 -3.72 36.45
C GLY A 158 8.54 -4.65 37.06
N GLY A 159 7.90 -5.51 36.25
CA GLY A 159 6.90 -6.48 36.71
C GLY A 159 5.62 -5.85 37.30
N LYS A 160 5.24 -4.64 36.88
CA LYS A 160 4.03 -3.95 37.35
C LYS A 160 2.81 -4.37 36.52
N GLU A 161 1.74 -4.80 37.19
CA GLU A 161 0.46 -5.24 36.58
C GLU A 161 -0.37 -4.08 35.94
N GLU A 162 0.10 -2.83 35.96
CA GLU A 162 -0.64 -1.65 35.45
C GLU A 162 -0.17 -1.17 34.05
N ALA A 163 0.68 -1.92 33.35
CA ALA A 163 1.12 -1.60 31.98
C ALA A 163 0.06 -1.99 30.95
N THR A 164 -0.25 -1.09 30.00
CA THR A 164 -1.13 -1.35 28.83
C THR A 164 -0.26 -1.60 27.61
N GLY A 165 -0.51 -2.68 26.86
CA GLY A 165 0.31 -3.03 25.69
C GLY A 165 1.78 -3.32 26.00
N GLY A 166 2.13 -3.62 27.26
CA GLY A 166 3.52 -3.77 27.69
C GLY A 166 4.24 -2.45 28.03
N PHE A 167 3.57 -1.30 27.91
CA PHE A 167 4.17 0.01 28.19
C PHE A 167 3.67 0.66 29.48
N GLN A 168 4.52 1.47 30.11
CA GLN A 168 4.13 2.42 31.16
C GLN A 168 4.06 3.83 30.57
N THR A 169 2.86 4.41 30.49
CA THR A 169 2.59 5.67 29.78
C THR A 169 2.75 6.94 30.63
N TRP A 170 2.99 8.07 29.96
CA TRP A 170 3.23 9.39 30.55
C TRP A 170 2.59 10.51 29.70
N ASP A 171 1.88 11.45 30.34
CA ASP A 171 1.16 12.56 29.67
C ASP A 171 2.06 13.55 28.88
N ALA A 172 3.39 13.54 29.11
CA ALA A 172 4.37 14.33 28.36
C ALA A 172 5.80 14.01 28.84
N VAL A 173 6.77 13.94 27.93
CA VAL A 173 8.20 13.98 28.28
C VAL A 173 8.64 15.43 28.52
N GLN A 174 9.41 15.61 29.59
CA GLN A 174 10.02 16.89 29.97
C GLN A 174 11.52 16.68 30.16
N THR A 175 12.29 16.53 29.09
CA THR A 175 13.72 16.89 29.12
C THR A 175 14.35 17.05 27.74
N ALA A 176 15.05 18.16 27.51
CA ALA A 176 15.97 18.36 26.38
C ALA A 176 17.32 17.61 26.57
N ALA A 177 17.33 16.52 27.32
CA ALA A 177 18.52 15.74 27.65
C ALA A 177 18.30 14.32 27.12
N ALA A 178 19.36 13.70 26.56
CA ALA A 178 19.29 12.35 26.04
C ALA A 178 18.83 11.36 27.12
N GLU A 179 17.90 10.48 26.75
CA GLU A 179 17.49 9.35 27.57
C GLU A 179 18.65 8.41 27.84
N TRP A 180 18.56 7.63 28.92
CA TRP A 180 19.72 6.87 29.42
C TRP A 180 20.29 5.92 28.35
N GLY A 181 19.43 5.26 27.57
CA GLY A 181 19.84 4.33 26.52
C GLY A 181 20.54 5.05 25.37
N VAL A 182 20.00 6.19 24.94
CA VAL A 182 20.61 7.06 23.92
C VAL A 182 21.98 7.57 24.37
N ALA A 183 22.11 7.94 25.64
CA ALA A 183 23.38 8.34 26.23
C ALA A 183 24.37 7.15 26.37
N ASP A 184 23.90 5.96 26.74
CA ASP A 184 24.75 4.79 26.96
C ASP A 184 25.39 4.27 25.67
N VAL A 185 24.72 4.43 24.52
CA VAL A 185 25.27 4.06 23.21
C VAL A 185 26.25 5.09 22.64
N GLY A 186 26.45 6.25 23.29
CA GLY A 186 27.39 7.30 22.85
C GLY A 186 26.83 8.28 21.79
N ALA A 187 25.52 8.35 21.61
CA ALA A 187 24.91 9.22 20.61
C ALA A 187 25.15 10.73 20.85
N PRO A 188 25.06 11.26 22.09
CA PRO A 188 25.27 12.68 22.35
C PRO A 188 26.64 13.20 21.92
N GLU A 189 27.69 12.41 22.07
CA GLU A 189 29.05 12.75 21.65
C GLU A 189 29.14 12.92 20.12
N VAL A 190 28.45 12.05 19.37
CA VAL A 190 28.34 12.15 17.91
C VAL A 190 27.51 13.37 17.48
N TRP A 191 26.45 13.70 18.22
CA TRP A 191 25.68 14.93 18.01
C TRP A 191 26.49 16.20 18.30
N GLU A 192 27.35 16.19 19.32
CA GLU A 192 28.27 17.29 19.62
C GLU A 192 29.28 17.52 18.48
N ASP A 193 29.68 16.44 17.81
CA ASP A 193 30.45 16.52 16.58
C ASP A 193 29.63 17.04 15.39
N GLY A 194 28.29 17.03 15.48
CA GLY A 194 27.31 17.59 14.56
C GLY A 194 26.86 16.61 13.47
N PHE A 195 26.73 15.34 13.85
CA PHE A 195 26.07 14.31 13.06
C PHE A 195 24.87 13.83 13.86
N THR A 196 23.68 13.93 13.29
CA THR A 196 22.41 13.61 13.95
C THR A 196 21.54 12.67 13.10
N GLY A 197 22.06 12.20 11.96
CA GLY A 197 21.39 11.24 11.08
C GLY A 197 21.11 11.78 9.67
N GLU A 198 21.55 12.99 9.35
CA GLU A 198 21.04 13.75 8.20
C GLU A 198 21.29 13.08 6.84
N GLY A 199 20.18 12.85 6.12
CA GLY A 199 20.16 12.21 4.80
C GLY A 199 20.34 10.69 4.84
N ILE A 200 20.20 10.10 6.02
CA ILE A 200 19.95 8.67 6.18
C ILE A 200 18.45 8.47 6.38
N VAL A 201 17.92 7.43 5.77
CA VAL A 201 16.54 6.99 5.87
C VAL A 201 16.52 5.67 6.62
N VAL A 202 15.78 5.59 7.72
CA VAL A 202 15.52 4.33 8.44
C VAL A 202 14.09 3.85 8.17
N ALA A 203 13.86 2.56 8.35
CA ALA A 203 12.54 1.97 8.27
C ALA A 203 12.28 1.02 9.44
N ASN A 204 11.00 0.80 9.75
CA ASN A 204 10.57 -0.39 10.49
C ASN A 204 9.51 -1.18 9.70
N ILE A 205 9.52 -2.50 9.92
CA ILE A 205 8.36 -3.36 9.66
C ILE A 205 7.81 -3.70 11.03
N ASP A 206 6.68 -3.09 11.39
CA ASP A 206 6.12 -3.14 12.74
C ASP A 206 4.59 -2.95 12.69
N THR A 207 3.98 -2.53 13.79
CA THR A 207 2.53 -2.30 13.99
C THR A 207 2.00 -0.97 13.42
N GLY A 208 2.85 -0.26 12.65
CA GLY A 208 2.58 1.08 12.13
C GLY A 208 3.37 2.16 12.87
N VAL A 209 3.16 3.43 12.50
CA VAL A 209 3.75 4.59 13.16
C VAL A 209 2.76 5.76 13.09
N GLN A 210 2.47 6.41 14.22
CA GLN A 210 1.75 7.69 14.21
C GLN A 210 2.62 8.79 13.55
N PHE A 211 2.33 9.14 12.29
CA PHE A 211 3.15 10.09 11.52
C PHE A 211 3.17 11.52 12.06
N ASP A 212 2.07 11.98 12.68
CA ASP A 212 1.92 13.34 13.16
C ASP A 212 2.34 13.52 14.62
N HIS A 213 2.86 12.45 15.25
CA HIS A 213 3.36 12.51 16.62
C HIS A 213 4.44 13.60 16.74
N PRO A 214 4.39 14.53 17.72
CA PRO A 214 5.28 15.69 17.81
C PRO A 214 6.78 15.36 17.81
N ALA A 215 7.16 14.19 18.32
CA ALA A 215 8.55 13.72 18.31
C ALA A 215 9.01 13.13 16.97
N LEU A 216 8.10 12.80 16.04
CA LEU A 216 8.37 12.04 14.81
C LEU A 216 7.97 12.79 13.53
N ALA A 217 7.04 13.74 13.60
CA ALA A 217 6.49 14.42 12.42
C ALA A 217 7.56 15.12 11.58
N ASP A 218 8.55 15.76 12.22
CA ASP A 218 9.62 16.48 11.53
C ASP A 218 10.59 15.54 10.79
N SER A 219 10.77 14.31 11.28
CA SER A 219 11.62 13.29 10.65
C SER A 219 10.87 12.36 9.72
N TYR A 220 9.53 12.49 9.60
CA TYR A 220 8.79 11.71 8.62
C TYR A 220 9.16 12.15 7.21
N ARG A 221 9.63 11.21 6.37
CA ARG A 221 10.07 11.55 5.00
C ARG A 221 8.93 12.11 4.13
N GLY A 222 7.69 11.75 4.47
CA GLY A 222 6.49 12.27 3.81
C GLY A 222 6.05 13.66 4.26
N ASN A 223 6.76 14.33 5.16
CA ASN A 223 6.43 15.68 5.58
C ASN A 223 6.90 16.71 4.53
N ASN A 224 5.97 17.46 3.93
CA ASN A 224 6.27 18.45 2.90
C ASN A 224 6.79 19.80 3.45
N GLY A 225 6.79 19.97 4.78
CA GLY A 225 7.31 21.16 5.47
C GLY A 225 6.38 22.38 5.45
N ASP A 226 5.18 22.25 4.87
CA ASP A 226 4.15 23.29 4.82
C ASP A 226 2.89 22.94 5.64
N GLY A 227 2.94 21.83 6.39
CA GLY A 227 1.83 21.30 7.16
C GLY A 227 0.99 20.26 6.39
N THR A 228 1.40 19.90 5.17
CA THR A 228 0.83 18.77 4.41
C THR A 228 1.78 17.57 4.41
N TYR A 229 1.22 16.39 4.08
CA TYR A 229 1.93 15.13 4.06
C TYR A 229 1.69 14.37 2.75
N THR A 230 2.65 13.54 2.38
CA THR A 230 2.57 12.63 1.24
C THR A 230 3.00 11.24 1.68
N HIS A 231 2.08 10.29 1.61
CA HIS A 231 2.31 8.92 2.09
C HIS A 231 2.89 7.99 1.01
N ASP A 232 2.78 8.38 -0.27
CA ASP A 232 3.43 7.70 -1.38
C ASP A 232 4.90 7.42 -1.09
N TYR A 233 5.30 6.16 -1.27
CA TYR A 233 6.66 5.65 -1.03
C TYR A 233 7.13 5.70 0.42
N ASN A 234 6.34 6.24 1.36
CA ASN A 234 6.76 6.56 2.73
C ASN A 234 6.04 5.73 3.80
N PHE A 235 4.87 5.21 3.48
CA PHE A 235 4.11 4.33 4.36
C PHE A 235 3.42 3.23 3.55
N TYR A 236 3.29 2.05 4.14
CA TYR A 236 2.49 0.96 3.57
C TYR A 236 1.70 0.28 4.67
N ASP A 237 0.37 0.36 4.59
CA ASP A 237 -0.53 -0.39 5.46
C ASP A 237 -0.92 -1.71 4.83
N ILE A 238 -0.20 -2.77 5.16
CA ILE A 238 -0.51 -4.13 4.64
C ILE A 238 -1.64 -4.76 5.43
N GLN A 239 -1.83 -4.33 6.67
CA GLN A 239 -2.87 -4.89 7.54
C GLN A 239 -4.24 -4.27 7.29
N ASP A 240 -4.32 -3.20 6.49
CA ASP A 240 -5.52 -2.41 6.26
C ASP A 240 -6.22 -2.05 7.59
N ALA A 241 -5.40 -1.64 8.56
CA ALA A 241 -5.83 -1.41 9.94
C ALA A 241 -5.97 0.08 10.26
N CYS A 242 -5.43 0.95 9.41
CA CYS A 242 -5.54 2.39 9.54
C CYS A 242 -6.87 2.90 8.99
N VAL A 243 -7.41 3.92 9.66
CA VAL A 243 -8.64 4.57 9.22
C VAL A 243 -8.27 5.62 8.18
N GLY A 244 -8.55 5.33 6.91
CA GLY A 244 -8.13 6.15 5.77
C GLY A 244 -6.67 5.91 5.40
N ASP A 245 -6.11 6.78 4.55
CA ASP A 245 -4.76 6.60 3.97
C ASP A 245 -3.61 7.12 4.84
N ASP A 246 -3.93 7.70 6.00
CA ASP A 246 -2.93 8.31 6.89
C ASP A 246 -2.21 7.24 7.73
N PRO A 247 -0.87 7.34 7.91
CA PRO A 247 -0.12 6.40 8.74
C PRO A 247 -0.61 6.39 10.18
N CYS A 248 -0.97 5.23 10.67
CA CYS A 248 -1.42 5.05 12.03
C CYS A 248 -0.59 3.99 12.76
N ASP A 249 -0.82 3.86 14.05
CA ASP A 249 -0.38 2.74 14.86
C ASP A 249 -1.43 2.46 15.92
N SER A 250 -2.03 1.27 15.86
CA SER A 250 -3.12 0.87 16.76
C SER A 250 -2.64 0.09 18.00
N ASP A 251 -1.38 -0.34 18.02
CA ASP A 251 -0.76 -1.08 19.13
C ASP A 251 0.17 -0.19 19.97
N GLY A 252 1.00 0.59 19.28
CA GLY A 252 1.97 1.52 19.83
C GLY A 252 3.41 1.03 19.78
N HIS A 253 3.64 -0.26 19.52
CA HIS A 253 4.97 -0.83 19.44
C HIS A 253 5.82 -0.19 18.32
N GLY A 254 5.26 0.01 17.13
CA GLY A 254 5.98 0.56 15.99
C GLY A 254 6.34 2.03 16.17
N THR A 255 5.43 2.82 16.75
CA THR A 255 5.69 4.21 17.14
C THR A 255 6.81 4.28 18.19
N HIS A 256 6.86 3.33 19.13
CA HIS A 256 7.91 3.26 20.15
C HIS A 256 9.27 2.91 19.56
N THR A 257 9.34 1.92 18.66
CA THR A 257 10.60 1.55 18.00
C THR A 257 11.10 2.66 17.08
N MET A 258 10.22 3.32 16.33
CA MET A 258 10.58 4.46 15.49
C MET A 258 11.07 5.64 16.32
N GLY A 259 10.39 5.97 17.42
CA GLY A 259 10.84 7.01 18.36
C GLY A 259 12.22 6.74 18.94
N THR A 260 12.58 5.49 19.21
CA THR A 260 13.93 5.13 19.69
C THR A 260 14.99 5.35 18.61
N MET A 261 14.64 5.19 17.33
CA MET A 261 15.57 5.47 16.22
C MET A 261 15.72 6.96 15.96
N VAL A 262 14.63 7.72 15.82
CA VAL A 262 14.64 9.08 15.24
C VAL A 262 13.83 10.11 16.02
N GLY A 263 13.30 9.75 17.19
CA GLY A 263 12.51 10.67 18.01
C GLY A 263 13.29 11.89 18.48
N ASN A 264 12.67 13.06 18.36
CA ASN A 264 13.18 14.32 18.90
C ASN A 264 13.15 14.35 20.45
N ASP A 265 13.60 15.46 21.03
CA ASP A 265 13.61 15.69 22.48
C ASP A 265 14.43 14.66 23.28
N GLY A 266 15.43 14.04 22.65
CA GLY A 266 16.42 13.19 23.32
C GLY A 266 16.02 11.72 23.50
N ILE A 267 14.90 11.28 22.91
CA ILE A 267 14.46 9.87 22.95
C ILE A 267 15.04 9.04 21.80
N GLY A 268 15.35 9.67 20.66
CA GLY A 268 15.90 9.01 19.48
C GLY A 268 17.42 9.08 19.41
N VAL A 269 18.04 8.04 18.85
CA VAL A 269 19.49 7.98 18.63
C VAL A 269 19.95 8.86 17.46
N ALA A 270 19.19 8.91 16.36
CA ALA A 270 19.48 9.68 15.15
C ALA A 270 18.32 10.64 14.83
N PRO A 271 18.15 11.73 15.59
CA PRO A 271 16.94 12.56 15.53
C PRO A 271 16.70 13.27 14.18
N ASP A 272 17.74 13.48 13.36
CA ASP A 272 17.63 14.11 12.04
C ASP A 272 17.75 13.10 10.88
N ALA A 273 17.68 11.79 11.17
CA ALA A 273 17.44 10.79 10.13
C ALA A 273 15.95 10.80 9.74
N GLU A 274 15.66 10.59 8.48
CA GLU A 274 14.29 10.48 7.99
C GLU A 274 13.75 9.06 8.20
N TRP A 275 12.43 8.90 8.32
CA TRP A 275 11.82 7.59 8.45
C TRP A 275 10.70 7.30 7.44
N ILE A 276 10.57 6.00 7.14
CA ILE A 276 9.44 5.36 6.46
C ILE A 276 8.99 4.15 7.28
N ALA A 277 7.78 3.65 7.08
CA ALA A 277 7.27 2.52 7.87
C ALA A 277 6.37 1.60 7.07
N VAL A 278 6.34 0.34 7.47
CA VAL A 278 5.33 -0.62 7.02
C VAL A 278 4.54 -1.07 8.24
N ASN A 279 3.23 -0.84 8.23
CA ASN A 279 2.31 -1.52 9.13
C ASN A 279 2.10 -2.94 8.60
N GLY A 280 3.03 -3.83 8.94
CA GLY A 280 3.14 -5.17 8.36
C GLY A 280 3.35 -6.26 9.40
N CYS A 281 3.31 -5.94 10.69
CA CYS A 281 3.52 -6.89 11.75
C CYS A 281 2.26 -7.17 12.57
N CYS A 282 1.85 -8.44 12.74
CA CYS A 282 2.40 -9.66 12.12
C CYS A 282 1.32 -10.77 12.03
N PRO A 283 0.32 -10.68 11.15
CA PRO A 283 -0.68 -11.74 11.03
C PRO A 283 -0.14 -12.98 10.29
N SER A 284 0.77 -12.82 9.32
CA SER A 284 1.25 -13.93 8.48
C SER A 284 2.66 -13.69 7.89
N ILE A 285 3.26 -14.75 7.32
CA ILE A 285 4.53 -14.65 6.58
C ILE A 285 4.38 -13.94 5.23
N GLU A 286 3.20 -14.00 4.63
CA GLU A 286 2.85 -13.29 3.40
C GLU A 286 3.01 -11.78 3.57
N THR A 287 2.36 -11.21 4.59
CA THR A 287 2.46 -9.78 4.93
C THR A 287 3.91 -9.36 5.13
N LEU A 288 4.72 -10.20 5.78
CA LEU A 288 6.14 -9.92 6.01
C LEU A 288 6.97 -9.98 4.72
N ILE A 289 6.68 -10.91 3.80
CA ILE A 289 7.36 -11.00 2.50
C ILE A 289 7.01 -9.78 1.65
N GLU A 290 5.75 -9.36 1.66
CA GLU A 290 5.30 -8.15 0.98
C GLU A 290 5.93 -6.88 1.55
N ALA A 291 5.98 -6.75 2.87
CA ALA A 291 6.72 -5.71 3.56
C ALA A 291 8.19 -5.70 3.11
N GLY A 292 8.80 -6.88 3.02
CA GLY A 292 10.15 -7.08 2.53
C GLY A 292 10.39 -6.55 1.12
N GLN A 293 9.47 -6.87 0.20
CA GLN A 293 9.46 -6.39 -1.17
C GLN A 293 9.33 -4.86 -1.24
N TRP A 294 8.41 -4.31 -0.46
CA TRP A 294 8.16 -2.87 -0.41
C TRP A 294 9.37 -2.12 0.15
N ILE A 295 10.03 -2.62 1.20
CA ILE A 295 11.27 -2.03 1.70
C ILE A 295 12.36 -1.97 0.62
N ALA A 296 12.46 -2.98 -0.24
CA ALA A 296 13.42 -2.98 -1.34
C ALA A 296 13.04 -2.04 -2.50
N ALA A 297 11.75 -1.82 -2.73
CA ALA A 297 11.23 -0.92 -3.76
C ALA A 297 9.86 -0.35 -3.36
N PRO A 298 9.82 0.75 -2.58
CA PRO A 298 8.58 1.35 -2.13
C PRO A 298 7.67 1.73 -3.29
N THR A 299 6.35 1.63 -3.09
CA THR A 299 5.31 1.97 -4.07
C THR A 299 4.58 3.27 -3.68
N ASP A 300 3.79 3.82 -4.59
CA ASP A 300 2.75 4.80 -4.22
C ASP A 300 1.66 4.16 -3.34
N SER A 301 0.75 4.98 -2.80
CA SER A 301 -0.33 4.55 -1.89
C SER A 301 -1.28 3.52 -2.51
N GLU A 302 -1.40 3.51 -3.84
CA GLU A 302 -2.20 2.51 -4.56
C GLU A 302 -1.44 1.19 -4.82
N GLY A 303 -0.24 1.02 -4.24
CA GLY A 303 0.58 -0.18 -4.42
C GLY A 303 1.27 -0.26 -5.79
N ARG A 304 1.31 0.85 -6.56
CA ARG A 304 1.87 0.89 -7.92
C ARG A 304 3.25 1.54 -7.94
N ASN A 305 3.88 1.53 -9.11
CA ASN A 305 5.14 2.24 -9.39
C ASN A 305 6.30 1.97 -8.41
N PRO A 306 6.69 0.69 -8.16
CA PRO A 306 7.78 0.38 -7.23
C PRO A 306 9.10 1.05 -7.61
N ASP A 307 9.66 1.85 -6.69
CA ASP A 307 10.87 2.66 -6.90
C ASP A 307 12.00 2.28 -5.91
N PRO A 308 12.99 1.47 -6.36
CA PRO A 308 14.16 1.11 -5.54
C PRO A 308 15.02 2.31 -5.09
N LEU A 309 14.88 3.48 -5.72
CA LEU A 309 15.60 4.70 -5.32
C LEU A 309 15.05 5.27 -4.01
N LYS A 310 13.81 4.91 -3.63
CA LYS A 310 13.16 5.32 -2.39
C LYS A 310 13.38 4.35 -1.22
N ALA A 311 14.12 3.26 -1.43
CA ALA A 311 14.43 2.30 -0.36
C ALA A 311 15.16 2.96 0.83
N PRO A 312 15.01 2.46 2.07
CA PRO A 312 15.73 2.97 3.23
C PRO A 312 17.20 2.53 3.22
N HIS A 313 18.00 3.01 4.16
CA HIS A 313 19.38 2.56 4.39
C HIS A 313 19.44 1.43 5.43
N VAL A 314 18.56 1.50 6.43
CA VAL A 314 18.49 0.53 7.54
C VAL A 314 17.03 0.16 7.74
N VAL A 315 16.75 -1.12 7.98
CA VAL A 315 15.41 -1.59 8.35
C VAL A 315 15.48 -2.31 9.71
N ASN A 316 14.73 -1.80 10.68
CA ASN A 316 14.56 -2.38 12.01
C ASN A 316 13.36 -3.34 12.01
N ASN A 317 13.56 -4.53 12.56
CA ASN A 317 12.56 -5.59 12.59
C ASN A 317 12.45 -6.15 14.00
N SER A 318 11.28 -5.96 14.61
CA SER A 318 11.00 -6.36 15.99
C SER A 318 9.99 -7.52 16.03
N TRP A 319 10.18 -8.48 15.15
CA TRP A 319 9.33 -9.64 14.95
C TRP A 319 10.15 -10.90 14.63
N GLY A 320 9.53 -12.07 14.75
CA GLY A 320 10.17 -13.32 14.40
C GLY A 320 9.25 -14.53 14.60
N THR A 321 9.79 -15.73 14.34
CA THR A 321 9.05 -16.97 14.59
C THR A 321 8.73 -17.13 16.07
N THR A 322 7.52 -17.60 16.38
CA THR A 322 7.04 -17.78 17.77
C THR A 322 7.85 -18.84 18.54
N LEU A 323 8.49 -19.75 17.82
CA LEU A 323 9.37 -20.77 18.38
C LEU A 323 10.85 -20.49 18.04
N PRO A 324 11.78 -20.74 18.98
CA PRO A 324 13.21 -20.70 18.70
C PRO A 324 13.61 -21.71 17.63
N GLY A 325 14.42 -21.28 16.67
CA GLY A 325 14.81 -22.13 15.56
C GLY A 325 15.23 -21.37 14.32
N TYR A 326 15.58 -22.14 13.29
CA TYR A 326 15.90 -21.64 11.97
C TYR A 326 14.82 -22.07 11.00
N ASP A 327 14.30 -21.10 10.25
CA ASP A 327 13.41 -21.30 9.11
C ASP A 327 13.96 -20.53 7.88
N PRO A 328 13.99 -21.09 6.66
CA PRO A 328 14.61 -20.44 5.51
C PRO A 328 13.70 -19.49 4.72
N ILE A 329 12.39 -19.42 4.99
CA ILE A 329 11.42 -18.78 4.07
C ILE A 329 11.68 -17.29 3.84
N TYR A 330 12.27 -16.60 4.82
CA TYR A 330 12.56 -15.16 4.75
C TYR A 330 14.00 -14.85 4.29
N ALA A 331 14.83 -15.87 4.06
CA ALA A 331 16.24 -15.68 3.76
C ALA A 331 16.46 -14.92 2.43
N GLU A 332 15.66 -15.20 1.40
CA GLU A 332 15.77 -14.51 0.10
C GLU A 332 15.45 -13.01 0.18
N VAL A 333 14.50 -12.61 1.04
CA VAL A 333 14.20 -11.20 1.31
C VAL A 333 15.41 -10.51 1.94
N VAL A 334 16.06 -11.16 2.90
CA VAL A 334 17.27 -10.63 3.52
C VAL A 334 18.42 -10.51 2.51
N GLU A 335 18.62 -11.50 1.65
CA GLU A 335 19.61 -11.42 0.56
C GLU A 335 19.30 -10.28 -0.42
N LEU A 336 18.03 -10.04 -0.74
CA LEU A 336 17.60 -8.90 -1.55
C LEU A 336 17.93 -7.57 -0.87
N TRP A 337 17.66 -7.43 0.42
CA TRP A 337 18.01 -6.23 1.18
C TRP A 337 19.51 -5.97 1.18
N HIS A 338 20.32 -7.01 1.43
CA HIS A 338 21.79 -6.93 1.32
C HIS A 338 22.26 -6.46 -0.05
N ALA A 339 21.77 -7.12 -1.10
CA ALA A 339 22.11 -6.77 -2.46
C ALA A 339 21.67 -5.34 -2.82
N SER A 340 20.59 -4.85 -2.20
CA SER A 340 20.07 -3.49 -2.36
C SER A 340 20.83 -2.43 -1.53
N GLY A 341 21.77 -2.85 -0.67
CA GLY A 341 22.49 -1.95 0.23
C GLY A 341 21.66 -1.49 1.42
N ILE A 342 20.68 -2.28 1.85
CA ILE A 342 19.85 -2.04 3.04
C ILE A 342 20.42 -2.90 4.17
N ILE A 343 20.56 -2.32 5.37
CA ILE A 343 21.08 -3.02 6.55
C ILE A 343 19.91 -3.61 7.37
N PRO A 344 19.75 -4.94 7.44
CA PRO A 344 18.73 -5.57 8.26
C PRO A 344 19.17 -5.69 9.72
N VAL A 345 18.41 -5.04 10.60
CA VAL A 345 18.56 -5.14 12.06
C VAL A 345 17.35 -5.90 12.62
N PHE A 346 17.59 -6.91 13.44
CA PHE A 346 16.56 -7.75 14.05
C PHE A 346 16.71 -7.82 15.57
N ALA A 347 15.59 -7.77 16.29
CA ALA A 347 15.58 -8.10 17.71
C ALA A 347 15.92 -9.59 17.91
N ALA A 348 16.71 -9.91 18.95
CA ALA A 348 17.09 -11.30 19.24
C ALA A 348 15.93 -12.17 19.73
N GLY A 349 14.88 -11.56 20.28
CA GLY A 349 13.71 -12.21 20.88
C GLY A 349 13.67 -12.12 22.42
N ASN A 350 12.50 -12.40 22.99
CA ASN A 350 12.22 -12.31 24.43
C ASN A 350 11.95 -13.69 25.07
N ASN A 351 12.55 -14.77 24.53
CA ASN A 351 12.28 -16.16 24.93
C ASN A 351 13.09 -16.64 26.15
N GLY A 352 13.87 -15.76 26.77
CA GLY A 352 14.58 -16.02 28.02
C GLY A 352 16.04 -16.44 27.89
N ASP A 353 16.64 -16.71 29.04
CA ASP A 353 18.08 -16.82 29.27
C ASP A 353 18.76 -18.13 28.84
N ALA A 354 18.00 -19.10 28.32
CA ALA A 354 18.59 -20.35 27.85
C ALA A 354 19.40 -20.13 26.55
N CYS A 355 20.48 -20.90 26.35
CA CYS A 355 21.47 -20.64 25.28
C CYS A 355 21.04 -21.00 23.84
N LEU A 356 19.76 -21.22 23.56
CA LEU A 356 19.20 -21.52 22.24
C LEU A 356 17.75 -21.02 22.15
N THR A 357 17.56 -19.74 22.45
CA THR A 357 16.23 -19.09 22.53
C THR A 357 15.96 -18.10 21.41
N MET A 358 16.91 -17.90 20.50
CA MET A 358 16.76 -17.01 19.34
C MET A 358 15.87 -17.62 18.24
N SER A 359 15.15 -16.76 17.54
CA SER A 359 14.20 -17.09 16.46
C SER A 359 14.65 -16.55 15.10
N THR A 360 14.00 -17.02 14.05
CA THR A 360 14.16 -16.48 12.69
C THR A 360 13.36 -15.19 12.56
N PRO A 361 13.85 -14.14 11.85
CA PRO A 361 15.11 -14.06 11.10
C PRO A 361 16.38 -13.75 11.90
N GLY A 362 16.29 -13.39 13.18
CA GLY A 362 17.44 -12.98 14.00
C GLY A 362 18.60 -13.99 14.10
N VAL A 363 18.39 -15.26 13.74
CA VAL A 363 19.45 -16.29 13.67
C VAL A 363 20.20 -16.35 12.33
N TYR A 364 19.79 -15.59 11.32
CA TYR A 364 20.45 -15.56 10.00
C TYR A 364 21.88 -15.00 10.11
N GLU A 365 22.80 -15.52 9.29
CA GLU A 365 24.22 -15.11 9.36
C GLU A 365 24.42 -13.66 8.90
N ASN A 366 23.60 -13.21 7.96
CA ASN A 366 23.62 -11.90 7.33
C ASN A 366 22.52 -10.97 7.88
N VAL A 367 22.30 -10.96 9.19
CA VAL A 367 21.53 -9.89 9.86
C VAL A 367 22.28 -9.44 11.11
N ILE A 368 22.01 -8.22 11.57
CA ILE A 368 22.49 -7.74 12.86
C ILE A 368 21.40 -8.04 13.89
N ALA A 369 21.61 -9.09 14.70
CA ALA A 369 20.71 -9.47 15.77
C ALA A 369 21.10 -8.79 17.09
N VAL A 370 20.12 -8.25 17.82
CA VAL A 370 20.38 -7.38 18.98
C VAL A 370 19.76 -7.92 20.26
N GLY A 371 20.61 -8.18 21.27
CA GLY A 371 20.21 -8.51 22.64
C GLY A 371 19.93 -7.27 23.49
N ALA A 372 19.24 -7.45 24.62
CA ALA A 372 18.82 -6.35 25.51
C ALA A 372 19.55 -6.36 26.85
N TYR A 373 20.02 -5.20 27.30
CA TYR A 373 20.59 -4.98 28.64
C TYR A 373 19.95 -3.77 29.37
N ASP A 374 20.19 -3.67 30.67
CA ASP A 374 19.65 -2.61 31.54
C ASP A 374 20.64 -1.45 31.85
N GLU A 375 20.21 -0.44 32.61
CA GLU A 375 21.06 0.71 33.00
C GLU A 375 22.32 0.33 33.78
N ASN A 376 22.39 -0.90 34.33
CA ASN A 376 23.56 -1.42 35.05
C ASN A 376 24.49 -2.23 34.14
N HIS A 377 24.18 -2.29 32.84
CA HIS A 377 24.88 -3.07 31.81
C HIS A 377 24.76 -4.58 32.04
N GLU A 378 23.71 -5.02 32.74
CA GLU A 378 23.38 -6.43 32.93
C GLU A 378 22.40 -6.88 31.83
N ILE A 379 22.69 -8.01 31.18
CA ILE A 379 21.81 -8.61 30.17
C ILE A 379 20.45 -8.91 30.79
N ALA A 380 19.37 -8.55 30.10
CA ALA A 380 18.03 -8.77 30.59
C ALA A 380 17.71 -10.28 30.65
N ASP A 381 17.03 -10.73 31.70
CA ASP A 381 16.67 -12.15 31.88
C ASP A 381 15.79 -12.69 30.73
N PHE A 382 14.99 -11.82 30.10
CA PHE A 382 14.15 -12.18 28.95
C PHE A 382 14.93 -12.25 27.64
N SER A 383 16.10 -11.60 27.53
CA SER A 383 16.82 -11.46 26.27
C SER A 383 17.23 -12.83 25.73
N SER A 384 16.70 -13.19 24.57
CA SER A 384 17.08 -14.38 23.83
C SER A 384 18.57 -14.37 23.52
N ARG A 385 19.18 -15.55 23.54
CA ARG A 385 20.62 -15.71 23.35
C ARG A 385 20.95 -17.11 22.87
N GLY A 386 22.15 -17.28 22.30
CA GLY A 386 22.57 -18.56 21.74
C GLY A 386 23.22 -18.43 20.38
N HIS A 387 23.85 -19.50 19.90
CA HIS A 387 24.46 -19.47 18.59
C HIS A 387 23.43 -19.62 17.47
N GLY A 388 23.70 -19.01 16.32
CA GLY A 388 22.96 -19.24 15.08
C GLY A 388 23.23 -20.64 14.50
N LEU A 389 22.84 -20.85 13.24
CA LEU A 389 23.17 -22.09 12.53
C LEU A 389 24.68 -22.32 12.50
N ASN A 390 25.12 -23.59 12.57
CA ASN A 390 26.53 -23.96 12.48
C ASN A 390 27.45 -23.31 13.55
N GLY A 391 26.89 -22.72 14.60
CA GLY A 391 27.64 -22.10 15.68
C GLY A 391 28.06 -20.65 15.41
N THR A 392 27.39 -19.92 14.50
CA THR A 392 27.60 -18.48 14.33
C THR A 392 27.35 -17.74 15.64
N LEU A 393 28.16 -16.70 15.88
CA LEU A 393 27.98 -15.83 17.03
C LEU A 393 26.65 -15.08 16.87
N LYS A 394 25.78 -15.22 17.87
CA LYS A 394 24.51 -14.50 18.00
C LYS A 394 24.18 -14.29 19.51
N PRO A 395 23.47 -13.22 19.90
CA PRO A 395 23.23 -12.02 19.08
C PRO A 395 24.56 -11.41 18.58
N ASP A 396 24.53 -10.52 17.61
CA ASP A 396 25.74 -9.87 17.09
C ASP A 396 26.18 -8.74 18.04
N LEU A 397 25.22 -7.99 18.55
CA LEU A 397 25.42 -6.90 19.51
C LEU A 397 24.38 -6.97 20.62
N SER A 398 24.59 -6.21 21.68
CA SER A 398 23.55 -5.89 22.65
C SER A 398 23.42 -4.37 22.81
N ALA A 399 22.23 -3.92 23.14
CA ALA A 399 21.89 -2.51 23.30
C ALA A 399 20.89 -2.30 24.47
N PRO A 400 20.66 -1.05 24.88
CA PRO A 400 19.68 -0.71 25.91
C PRO A 400 18.28 -1.23 25.56
N GLY A 401 17.69 -2.04 26.43
CA GLY A 401 16.37 -2.66 26.17
C GLY A 401 15.51 -2.85 27.41
N VAL A 402 15.82 -2.17 28.51
CA VAL A 402 15.04 -2.23 29.77
C VAL A 402 14.79 -0.81 30.23
N GLU A 403 13.55 -0.48 30.57
CA GLU A 403 13.12 0.87 30.90
C GLU A 403 13.47 1.91 29.82
N VAL A 404 13.20 1.58 28.55
CA VAL A 404 13.44 2.48 27.40
C VAL A 404 12.22 3.37 27.19
N LEU A 405 12.40 4.69 27.33
CA LEU A 405 11.38 5.70 27.08
C LEU A 405 11.36 6.09 25.58
N SER A 406 10.18 6.12 24.97
CA SER A 406 9.98 6.56 23.58
C SER A 406 8.55 7.08 23.35
N ALA A 407 8.24 7.44 22.11
CA ALA A 407 6.92 7.87 21.65
C ALA A 407 5.89 6.73 21.68
N LEU A 408 4.61 7.08 21.84
CA LEU A 408 3.45 6.18 21.72
C LEU A 408 2.30 6.91 21.02
N PRO A 409 1.33 6.17 20.43
CA PRO A 409 0.17 6.76 19.79
C PRO A 409 -0.64 7.66 20.74
N GLY A 410 -1.25 8.69 20.18
CA GLY A 410 -2.03 9.68 20.94
C GLY A 410 -1.18 10.83 21.51
N ASP A 411 -0.05 11.12 20.87
CA ASP A 411 0.96 12.10 21.35
C ASP A 411 1.52 11.78 22.75
N GLU A 412 1.45 10.50 23.13
CA GLU A 412 1.89 10.01 24.43
C GLU A 412 3.35 9.53 24.38
N TYR A 413 3.90 9.28 25.55
CA TYR A 413 5.23 8.69 25.68
C TYR A 413 5.15 7.52 26.65
N GLY A 414 5.97 6.51 26.44
CA GLY A 414 5.94 5.30 27.23
C GLY A 414 7.29 4.64 27.43
N THR A 415 7.42 3.95 28.56
CA THR A 415 8.56 3.11 28.87
C THR A 415 8.26 1.65 28.55
N GLY A 416 9.14 0.97 27.82
CA GLY A 416 9.03 -0.45 27.47
C GLY A 416 10.33 -1.23 27.73
N ASP A 417 10.20 -2.53 27.96
CA ASP A 417 11.33 -3.46 28.03
C ASP A 417 11.23 -4.46 26.86
N GLY A 418 12.35 -4.81 26.23
CA GLY A 418 12.37 -5.80 25.17
C GLY A 418 13.62 -5.72 24.29
N THR A 419 13.94 -6.81 23.62
CA THR A 419 14.90 -6.77 22.50
C THR A 419 14.38 -5.91 21.35
N SER A 420 13.07 -5.72 21.24
CA SER A 420 12.40 -4.75 20.35
C SER A 420 12.72 -3.28 20.67
N MET A 421 13.13 -2.96 21.90
CA MET A 421 13.63 -1.63 22.26
C MET A 421 15.16 -1.53 22.09
N ALA A 422 15.87 -2.66 22.11
CA ALA A 422 17.32 -2.70 21.89
C ALA A 422 17.70 -2.60 20.40
N ALA A 423 17.01 -3.33 19.53
CA ALA A 423 17.24 -3.29 18.08
C ALA A 423 17.21 -1.85 17.48
N PRO A 424 16.22 -0.98 17.79
CA PRO A 424 16.18 0.38 17.25
C PRO A 424 17.33 1.27 17.74
N HIS A 425 17.92 1.02 18.92
CA HIS A 425 19.14 1.74 19.31
C HIS A 425 20.30 1.46 18.34
N VAL A 426 20.46 0.20 17.92
CA VAL A 426 21.50 -0.18 16.94
C VAL A 426 21.17 0.35 15.55
N ALA A 427 19.91 0.31 15.14
CA ALA A 427 19.49 0.87 13.85
C ALA A 427 19.75 2.40 13.79
N GLY A 428 19.40 3.14 14.84
CA GLY A 428 19.72 4.57 14.95
C GLY A 428 21.23 4.83 15.04
N ALA A 429 21.99 3.99 15.74
CA ALA A 429 23.45 4.09 15.78
C ALA A 429 24.09 3.90 14.39
N ILE A 430 23.57 2.97 13.58
CA ILE A 430 24.01 2.79 12.19
C ILE A 430 23.66 4.04 11.36
N ALA A 431 22.50 4.66 11.56
CA ALA A 431 22.13 5.89 10.88
C ALA A 431 23.07 7.05 11.23
N LEU A 432 23.41 7.24 12.51
CA LEU A 432 24.44 8.20 12.93
C LEU A 432 25.79 7.90 12.28
N LEU A 433 26.23 6.64 12.32
CA LEU A 433 27.49 6.19 11.73
C LEU A 433 27.56 6.51 10.23
N MET A 434 26.51 6.22 9.47
CA MET A 434 26.46 6.51 8.03
C MET A 434 26.40 8.02 7.76
N SER A 435 25.66 8.79 8.57
CA SER A 435 25.65 10.26 8.44
C SER A 435 27.05 10.87 8.66
N ALA A 436 27.85 10.28 9.55
CA ALA A 436 29.24 10.65 9.82
C ALA A 436 30.26 10.02 8.84
N SER A 437 29.91 8.93 8.18
CA SER A 437 30.75 8.24 7.20
C SER A 437 29.94 7.69 6.02
N PRO A 438 29.54 8.56 5.07
CA PRO A 438 28.69 8.17 3.93
C PRO A 438 29.31 7.13 2.99
N THR A 439 30.61 6.87 3.12
CA THR A 439 31.24 5.77 2.37
C THR A 439 30.80 4.39 2.86
N LEU A 440 30.10 4.30 3.98
CA LEU A 440 29.51 3.07 4.50
C LEU A 440 28.09 2.81 3.96
N GLU A 441 27.46 3.79 3.30
CA GLU A 441 26.12 3.62 2.72
C GLU A 441 26.11 2.46 1.71
N GLY A 442 25.22 1.50 1.93
CA GLY A 442 25.09 0.31 1.10
C GLY A 442 26.21 -0.72 1.23
N ASP A 443 27.13 -0.61 2.19
CA ASP A 443 28.21 -1.58 2.44
C ASP A 443 27.96 -2.31 3.77
N TYR A 444 27.20 -3.40 3.72
CA TYR A 444 26.83 -4.16 4.92
C TYR A 444 28.06 -4.66 5.67
N GLU A 445 29.03 -5.26 4.99
CA GLU A 445 30.21 -5.80 5.65
C GLU A 445 31.01 -4.70 6.33
N ALA A 446 31.20 -3.54 5.70
CA ALA A 446 31.93 -2.44 6.32
C ALA A 446 31.19 -1.87 7.54
N VAL A 447 29.85 -1.76 7.47
CA VAL A 447 29.02 -1.35 8.62
C VAL A 447 29.14 -2.37 9.74
N TYR A 448 28.89 -3.65 9.44
CA TYR A 448 28.95 -4.76 10.40
C TYR A 448 30.31 -4.82 11.09
N GLU A 449 31.41 -4.81 10.33
CA GLU A 449 32.77 -4.83 10.85
C GLU A 449 33.07 -3.62 11.75
N THR A 450 32.55 -2.44 11.40
CA THR A 450 32.73 -1.23 12.20
C THR A 450 31.98 -1.33 13.52
N VAL A 451 30.66 -1.54 13.49
CA VAL A 451 29.82 -1.54 14.72
C VAL A 451 30.14 -2.70 15.66
N THR A 452 30.55 -3.86 15.12
CA THR A 452 30.96 -5.00 15.95
C THR A 452 32.40 -4.88 16.44
N GLY A 453 33.29 -4.27 15.65
CA GLY A 453 34.69 -4.10 16.00
C GLY A 453 34.96 -3.02 17.06
N THR A 454 33.99 -2.12 17.28
CA THR A 454 34.06 -1.04 18.28
C THR A 454 33.15 -1.27 19.48
N ALA A 455 32.42 -2.39 19.52
CA ALA A 455 31.55 -2.71 20.64
C ALA A 455 32.34 -2.84 21.96
N VAL A 456 31.69 -2.49 23.07
CA VAL A 456 32.26 -2.63 24.40
C VAL A 456 32.15 -4.08 24.86
N ASP A 457 33.27 -4.80 24.77
CA ASP A 457 33.43 -6.18 25.26
C ASP A 457 32.81 -6.38 26.64
N THR A 458 31.83 -7.29 26.73
CA THR A 458 31.18 -7.66 27.99
C THR A 458 31.27 -9.16 28.21
N ALA A 459 32.06 -9.54 29.22
CA ALA A 459 32.39 -10.95 29.47
C ALA A 459 31.25 -11.70 30.17
N ASP A 460 30.74 -12.74 29.52
CA ASP A 460 29.76 -13.67 30.11
C ASP A 460 30.07 -15.11 29.65
N ASP A 461 29.99 -16.08 30.57
CA ASP A 461 30.28 -17.50 30.31
C ASP A 461 29.06 -18.43 30.43
N GLN A 462 27.85 -17.88 30.47
CA GLN A 462 26.59 -18.62 30.50
C GLN A 462 26.42 -19.48 29.24
N CYS A 463 26.75 -18.93 28.07
CA CYS A 463 26.65 -19.59 26.78
C CYS A 463 28.03 -19.74 26.12
N THR A 464 28.09 -20.34 24.92
CA THR A 464 29.36 -20.56 24.21
C THR A 464 30.04 -19.26 23.82
N GLY A 465 31.36 -19.29 23.67
CA GLY A 465 32.19 -18.13 23.30
C GLY A 465 33.34 -17.89 24.27
N ASP A 466 33.92 -16.71 24.21
CA ASP A 466 34.92 -16.20 25.14
C ASP A 466 34.58 -14.77 25.63
N LYS A 467 35.56 -14.07 26.22
CA LYS A 467 35.31 -12.77 26.86
C LYS A 467 35.14 -11.62 25.87
N GLU A 468 35.69 -11.78 24.66
CA GLU A 468 35.70 -10.78 23.60
C GLU A 468 34.50 -11.00 22.68
N ALA A 469 34.03 -12.26 22.53
CA ALA A 469 32.79 -12.58 21.82
C ALA A 469 32.08 -13.77 22.44
N ASN A 470 30.82 -13.59 22.90
CA ASN A 470 30.02 -14.65 23.49
C ASN A 470 28.57 -14.66 23.03
N ASN A 471 27.93 -15.82 23.11
CA ASN A 471 26.53 -16.00 22.77
C ASN A 471 25.56 -15.49 23.85
N VAL A 472 25.91 -14.40 24.54
CA VAL A 472 25.05 -13.65 25.46
C VAL A 472 24.99 -12.19 25.03
N TYR A 473 26.13 -11.52 24.92
CA TYR A 473 26.24 -10.12 24.49
C TYR A 473 26.62 -9.94 23.01
N GLY A 474 26.98 -11.01 22.31
CA GLY A 474 27.58 -10.95 20.98
C GLY A 474 29.02 -10.47 21.02
N HIS A 475 29.35 -9.52 20.15
CA HIS A 475 30.62 -8.78 20.18
C HIS A 475 30.68 -7.75 21.32
N GLY A 476 29.55 -7.43 21.96
CA GLY A 476 29.51 -6.53 23.11
C GLY A 476 28.33 -5.56 23.07
N ARG A 477 28.41 -4.54 23.93
CA ARG A 477 27.43 -3.44 23.96
C ARG A 477 27.78 -2.43 22.87
N VAL A 478 26.79 -1.97 22.10
CA VAL A 478 27.01 -1.01 21.01
C VAL A 478 27.59 0.31 21.53
N ASP A 479 28.52 0.90 20.78
CA ASP A 479 29.16 2.19 21.06
C ASP A 479 29.33 2.95 19.73
N VAL A 480 28.47 3.94 19.49
CA VAL A 480 28.43 4.70 18.25
C VAL A 480 29.51 5.79 18.20
N GLU A 481 29.98 6.29 19.34
CA GLU A 481 31.09 7.25 19.41
C GLU A 481 32.36 6.57 18.88
N ASP A 482 32.73 5.42 19.45
CA ASP A 482 33.92 4.67 19.01
C ASP A 482 33.76 4.18 17.55
N ALA A 483 32.53 3.82 17.13
CA ALA A 483 32.25 3.44 15.75
C ALA A 483 32.52 4.59 14.76
N VAL A 484 32.07 5.81 15.08
CA VAL A 484 32.28 7.02 14.26
C VAL A 484 33.76 7.41 14.23
N ASP A 485 34.47 7.28 15.36
CA ASP A 485 35.89 7.62 15.48
C ASP A 485 36.80 6.69 14.67
N GLU A 486 36.50 5.39 14.63
CA GLU A 486 37.24 4.39 13.87
C GLU A 486 36.79 4.27 12.39
N ALA A 487 35.58 4.74 12.07
CA ALA A 487 35.09 4.77 10.70
C ALA A 487 36.03 5.55 9.78
N PRO A 488 36.12 5.20 8.48
CA PRO A 488 36.89 5.98 7.51
C PRO A 488 36.38 7.42 7.43
N ALA A 489 36.97 8.34 8.21
CA ALA A 489 36.45 9.69 8.42
C ALA A 489 35.83 10.31 7.16
N GLY A 490 34.52 10.53 7.21
CA GLY A 490 33.81 11.29 6.20
C GLY A 490 34.50 12.63 6.02
N LYS A 491 34.96 12.92 4.81
CA LYS A 491 35.49 14.25 4.50
C LYS A 491 34.23 15.09 4.34
N PHE A 492 33.96 16.10 5.17
CA PHE A 492 32.82 17.03 5.00
C PHE A 492 33.27 18.47 4.89
N GLY A 493 32.50 19.32 4.21
CA GLY A 493 32.55 20.77 4.29
C GLY A 493 31.13 21.34 4.39
N SER A 494 30.94 22.63 4.19
CA SER A 494 29.60 23.23 4.07
C SER A 494 29.37 23.76 2.66
N LEU A 495 28.11 23.88 2.24
CA LEU A 495 27.75 24.40 0.92
C LEU A 495 26.55 25.32 1.04
N SER A 496 26.59 26.48 0.42
CA SER A 496 25.44 27.39 0.36
C SER A 496 25.38 28.06 -1.01
N GLY A 497 24.28 28.72 -1.32
CA GLY A 497 24.19 29.46 -2.55
C GLY A 497 22.84 30.10 -2.77
N THR A 498 22.74 30.75 -3.92
CA THR A 498 21.51 31.40 -4.39
C THR A 498 21.15 30.94 -5.79
N VAL A 499 19.85 30.86 -6.08
CA VAL A 499 19.31 30.68 -7.42
C VAL A 499 18.54 31.94 -7.82
N THR A 500 18.92 32.52 -8.95
CA THR A 500 18.30 33.73 -9.51
C THR A 500 17.88 33.52 -10.95
N ASP A 501 17.01 34.38 -11.46
CA ASP A 501 16.66 34.42 -12.88
C ASP A 501 17.61 35.35 -13.67
N GLN A 502 17.44 35.43 -14.99
CA GLN A 502 18.26 36.28 -15.86
C GLN A 502 18.10 37.80 -15.61
N HIS A 503 17.15 38.22 -14.75
CA HIS A 503 16.95 39.60 -14.29
C HIS A 503 17.56 39.85 -12.91
N GLY A 504 18.02 38.81 -12.22
CA GLY A 504 18.56 38.84 -10.86
C GLY A 504 17.48 38.78 -9.77
N ASP A 505 16.26 38.41 -10.12
CA ASP A 505 15.19 38.15 -9.15
C ASP A 505 15.39 36.75 -8.53
N PRO A 506 15.14 36.57 -7.22
CA PRO A 506 15.31 35.28 -6.57
C PRO A 506 14.27 34.27 -7.07
N VAL A 507 14.71 33.04 -7.31
CA VAL A 507 13.81 31.96 -7.77
C VAL A 507 13.51 31.05 -6.60
N ALA A 508 12.38 31.27 -5.93
CA ALA A 508 11.91 30.43 -4.83
C ALA A 508 11.51 29.02 -5.30
N GLY A 509 11.72 27.98 -4.51
CA GLY A 509 11.30 26.61 -4.84
C GLY A 509 12.02 26.01 -6.06
N ALA A 510 13.15 26.57 -6.50
CA ALA A 510 14.00 25.90 -7.48
C ALA A 510 14.61 24.66 -6.82
N ARG A 511 14.46 23.51 -7.47
CA ARG A 511 15.00 22.21 -7.07
C ARG A 511 16.48 22.14 -7.43
N LEU A 512 17.32 21.72 -6.49
CA LEU A 512 18.76 21.51 -6.69
C LEU A 512 19.13 20.07 -6.35
N VAL A 513 19.66 19.35 -7.35
CA VAL A 513 20.18 18.00 -7.18
C VAL A 513 21.71 18.03 -7.27
N PHE A 514 22.38 17.60 -6.22
CA PHE A 514 23.84 17.53 -6.08
C PHE A 514 24.30 16.08 -6.22
N GLU A 515 24.75 15.71 -7.42
CA GLU A 515 25.23 14.37 -7.75
C GLU A 515 26.75 14.28 -7.52
N GLY A 516 27.18 13.42 -6.60
CA GLY A 516 28.58 13.23 -6.23
C GLY A 516 28.91 11.81 -5.79
N GLY A 517 29.69 11.67 -4.71
CA GLY A 517 29.85 10.38 -4.03
C GLY A 517 28.61 9.97 -3.23
N VAL A 518 27.72 10.92 -2.97
CA VAL A 518 26.35 10.76 -2.49
C VAL A 518 25.47 11.73 -3.28
N VAL A 519 24.19 11.44 -3.41
CA VAL A 519 23.20 12.38 -3.96
C VAL A 519 22.62 13.20 -2.81
N ARG A 520 22.52 14.51 -2.97
CA ARG A 520 21.83 15.39 -2.03
C ARG A 520 20.88 16.29 -2.79
N GLU A 521 19.72 16.54 -2.22
CA GLU A 521 18.70 17.39 -2.82
C GLU A 521 18.29 18.49 -1.85
N THR A 522 17.89 19.64 -2.38
CA THR A 522 17.26 20.71 -1.61
C THR A 522 16.44 21.61 -2.54
N ALA A 523 15.57 22.43 -1.98
CA ALA A 523 14.89 23.50 -2.69
C ALA A 523 15.29 24.85 -2.11
N THR A 524 15.25 25.88 -2.94
CA THR A 524 15.48 27.26 -2.49
C THR A 524 14.27 27.82 -1.72
N ASN A 525 14.55 28.63 -0.71
CA ASN A 525 13.52 29.35 0.03
C ASN A 525 12.95 30.55 -0.78
N ALA A 526 12.06 31.34 -0.16
CA ALA A 526 11.44 32.52 -0.77
C ALA A 526 12.44 33.59 -1.27
N ASP A 527 13.63 33.64 -0.67
CA ASP A 527 14.72 34.57 -1.03
C ASP A 527 15.69 33.95 -2.08
N GLY A 528 15.39 32.77 -2.60
CA GLY A 528 16.22 32.06 -3.57
C GLY A 528 17.47 31.44 -2.95
N GLU A 529 17.56 31.33 -1.63
CA GLU A 529 18.72 30.82 -0.89
C GLU A 529 18.56 29.34 -0.55
N TYR A 530 19.69 28.62 -0.48
CA TYR A 530 19.77 27.26 0.03
C TYR A 530 21.10 27.03 0.79
N ALA A 531 21.12 26.06 1.71
CA ALA A 531 22.33 25.70 2.44
C ALA A 531 22.34 24.25 2.92
N PHE A 532 23.53 23.64 2.87
CA PHE A 532 23.94 22.47 3.64
C PHE A 532 24.98 22.92 4.65
N GLU A 533 24.63 22.89 5.94
CA GLU A 533 25.59 23.18 7.01
C GLU A 533 26.75 22.18 7.01
N ARG A 534 26.47 20.95 6.57
CA ARG A 534 27.45 19.89 6.40
C ARG A 534 27.08 19.03 5.19
N ILE A 535 28.03 18.85 4.27
CA ILE A 535 27.87 18.01 3.07
C ILE A 535 29.22 17.31 2.78
N PRO A 536 29.23 16.06 2.29
CA PRO A 536 30.49 15.39 2.01
C PRO A 536 31.40 16.21 1.08
N ALA A 537 32.68 16.26 1.42
CA ALA A 537 33.72 16.92 0.67
C ALA A 537 34.00 16.10 -0.59
N GLY A 538 33.28 16.47 -1.64
CA GLY A 538 33.40 15.89 -2.95
C GLY A 538 33.42 16.96 -4.03
N ARG A 539 33.46 16.48 -5.26
CA ARG A 539 33.02 17.28 -6.40
C ARG A 539 31.60 16.85 -6.69
N TYR A 540 30.68 17.80 -6.69
CA TYR A 540 29.30 17.60 -7.10
C TYR A 540 29.12 18.16 -8.50
N ARG A 541 28.35 17.43 -9.30
CA ARG A 541 27.58 17.99 -10.41
C ARG A 541 26.27 18.47 -9.82
N VAL A 542 25.87 19.69 -10.15
CA VAL A 542 24.63 20.29 -9.63
C VAL A 542 23.71 20.50 -10.80
N THR A 543 22.46 20.07 -10.68
CA THR A 543 21.38 20.35 -11.62
C THR A 543 20.35 21.19 -10.90
N VAL A 544 20.01 22.34 -11.46
CA VAL A 544 19.01 23.28 -10.93
C VAL A 544 17.87 23.35 -11.93
N SER A 545 16.65 23.09 -11.47
CA SER A 545 15.45 23.14 -12.30
C SER A 545 14.26 23.73 -11.55
N LYS A 546 13.33 24.31 -12.31
CA LYS A 546 12.03 24.76 -11.81
C LYS A 546 11.05 24.84 -12.98
N PHE A 547 9.80 24.44 -12.78
CA PHE A 547 8.75 24.61 -13.78
C PHE A 547 8.61 26.10 -14.20
N LEU A 548 8.41 26.35 -15.50
CA LEU A 548 8.52 27.68 -16.18
C LEU A 548 9.95 28.26 -16.30
N TYR A 549 10.98 27.57 -15.82
CA TYR A 549 12.38 27.96 -15.97
C TYR A 549 13.17 26.88 -16.72
N GLY A 550 14.26 27.29 -17.37
CA GLY A 550 15.24 26.38 -17.96
C GLY A 550 16.06 25.68 -16.89
N GLU A 551 16.78 24.64 -17.29
CA GLU A 551 17.72 23.94 -16.43
C GLU A 551 19.11 24.58 -16.47
N ALA A 552 19.76 24.69 -15.32
CA ALA A 552 21.18 24.99 -15.24
C ALA A 552 21.94 23.82 -14.65
N THR A 553 23.08 23.48 -15.26
CA THR A 553 24.02 22.52 -14.68
C THR A 553 25.36 23.18 -14.34
N GLY A 554 25.92 22.78 -13.21
CA GLY A 554 27.18 23.31 -12.71
C GLY A 554 28.00 22.25 -11.99
N THR A 555 29.15 22.68 -11.47
CA THR A 555 29.92 21.83 -10.57
C THR A 555 30.43 22.65 -9.41
N VAL A 556 30.37 22.09 -8.21
CA VAL A 556 30.95 22.66 -7.01
C VAL A 556 31.88 21.65 -6.36
N ARG A 557 32.97 22.14 -5.76
CA ARG A 557 33.87 21.29 -4.98
C ARG A 557 33.82 21.71 -3.53
N VAL A 558 33.30 20.83 -2.70
CA VAL A 558 33.32 20.95 -1.26
C VAL A 558 34.65 20.37 -0.78
N ASN A 559 35.42 21.15 -0.02
CA ASN A 559 36.66 20.67 0.58
C ASN A 559 36.43 20.40 2.06
N ARG A 560 37.24 19.49 2.62
CA ARG A 560 37.17 19.15 4.04
C ARG A 560 37.30 20.41 4.92
N ASN A 561 36.40 20.56 5.89
CA ASN A 561 36.32 21.63 6.87
C ASN A 561 36.35 23.03 6.23
N ALA A 562 35.72 23.18 5.07
CA ALA A 562 35.65 24.44 4.33
C ALA A 562 34.25 24.69 3.78
N ALA A 563 33.85 25.96 3.76
CA ALA A 563 32.66 26.40 3.07
C ALA A 563 32.91 26.46 1.55
N ALA A 564 31.95 25.95 0.80
CA ALA A 564 31.80 26.12 -0.63
C ALA A 564 30.55 26.96 -0.91
N VAL A 565 30.55 27.64 -2.05
CA VAL A 565 29.40 28.40 -2.54
C VAL A 565 29.12 27.98 -3.96
N PHE A 566 27.85 27.78 -4.29
CA PHE A 566 27.39 27.55 -5.66
C PHE A 566 26.16 28.41 -5.94
N ASP A 567 26.36 29.48 -6.71
CA ASP A 567 25.26 30.30 -7.19
C ASP A 567 24.89 29.85 -8.61
N ALA A 568 23.59 29.82 -8.90
CA ALA A 568 23.06 29.48 -10.21
C ALA A 568 22.12 30.58 -10.74
N GLU A 569 22.14 30.74 -12.04
CA GLU A 569 21.15 31.53 -12.78
C GLU A 569 20.41 30.56 -13.70
N ILE A 570 19.08 30.52 -13.61
CA ILE A 570 18.20 29.76 -14.51
C ILE A 570 17.34 30.72 -15.33
N GLU A 571 17.16 30.43 -16.61
CA GLU A 571 16.41 31.32 -17.51
C GLU A 571 14.91 31.13 -17.31
N LEU A 572 14.17 32.18 -16.94
CA LEU A 572 12.72 32.20 -17.05
C LEU A 572 12.33 32.00 -18.52
N LEU A 573 11.62 30.91 -18.82
CA LEU A 573 11.27 30.53 -20.18
C LEU A 573 10.17 31.45 -20.72
N GLU A 574 10.09 31.53 -22.05
CA GLU A 574 8.88 32.05 -22.68
C GLU A 574 7.72 31.09 -22.34
N THR A 575 6.62 31.65 -21.82
CA THR A 575 5.44 30.89 -21.43
C THR A 575 4.31 31.12 -22.41
N ARG A 576 3.40 30.16 -22.51
CA ARG A 576 2.12 30.32 -23.21
C ARG A 576 0.99 29.97 -22.25
N THR A 577 -0.16 30.61 -22.46
CA THR A 577 -1.40 30.21 -21.80
C THR A 577 -2.11 29.21 -22.69
N VAL A 578 -2.38 28.03 -22.16
CA VAL A 578 -3.31 27.07 -22.76
C VAL A 578 -4.66 27.34 -22.12
N ALA A 579 -5.66 27.58 -22.94
CA ALA A 579 -7.02 27.80 -22.49
C ALA A 579 -7.96 27.09 -23.46
N GLY A 580 -9.00 26.51 -22.91
CA GLY A 580 -9.96 25.72 -23.68
C GLY A 580 -11.19 25.45 -22.87
N ARG A 581 -11.97 24.49 -23.35
CA ARG A 581 -13.19 24.04 -22.69
C ARG A 581 -13.21 22.52 -22.59
N VAL A 582 -13.54 21.98 -21.42
CA VAL A 582 -13.83 20.55 -21.24
C VAL A 582 -15.34 20.32 -21.30
N VAL A 583 -15.77 19.36 -22.11
CA VAL A 583 -17.18 19.00 -22.30
C VAL A 583 -17.34 17.49 -22.36
N ASP A 584 -18.58 17.05 -22.15
CA ASP A 584 -19.01 15.70 -22.48
C ASP A 584 -18.76 15.38 -23.96
N GLY A 585 -18.16 14.21 -24.23
CA GLY A 585 -17.91 13.66 -25.56
C GLY A 585 -18.85 12.51 -25.95
N GLY A 586 -19.77 12.10 -25.08
CA GLY A 586 -20.72 11.01 -25.34
C GLY A 586 -21.88 11.40 -26.27
N GLY A 587 -22.13 12.70 -26.45
CA GLY A 587 -23.20 13.22 -27.31
C GLY A 587 -24.05 14.35 -26.71
N GLN A 588 -23.96 14.59 -25.41
CA GLN A 588 -24.66 15.67 -24.71
C GLN A 588 -23.95 17.02 -24.89
N GLY A 589 -22.62 17.05 -24.81
CA GLY A 589 -21.81 18.25 -25.09
C GLY A 589 -21.89 19.38 -24.07
N TRP A 590 -22.46 19.13 -22.88
CA TRP A 590 -22.44 20.09 -21.79
C TRP A 590 -21.03 20.23 -21.19
N PRO A 591 -20.72 21.37 -20.54
CA PRO A 591 -19.46 21.51 -19.83
C PRO A 591 -19.33 20.55 -18.64
N LEU A 592 -18.10 20.13 -18.36
CA LEU A 592 -17.76 19.25 -17.24
C LEU A 592 -16.93 19.99 -16.19
N ASP A 593 -17.17 19.65 -14.93
CA ASP A 593 -16.29 19.95 -13.79
C ASP A 593 -15.14 18.96 -13.83
N ALA A 594 -13.94 19.48 -14.02
CA ALA A 594 -12.76 18.67 -14.34
C ALA A 594 -11.46 19.40 -13.99
N THR A 595 -10.48 18.61 -13.60
CA THR A 595 -9.11 19.03 -13.39
C THR A 595 -8.32 18.86 -14.69
N VAL A 596 -7.67 19.93 -15.17
CA VAL A 596 -6.75 19.88 -16.31
C VAL A 596 -5.32 20.12 -15.83
N GLU A 597 -4.46 19.12 -15.97
CA GLU A 597 -3.13 19.09 -15.36
C GLU A 597 -2.04 18.67 -16.35
N THR A 598 -0.81 19.20 -16.23
CA THR A 598 0.34 18.68 -17.00
C THR A 598 0.73 17.27 -16.56
N ALA A 599 1.16 16.42 -17.49
CA ALA A 599 1.69 15.10 -17.15
C ALA A 599 2.92 15.22 -16.24
N GLY A 600 2.74 14.99 -14.93
CA GLY A 600 3.73 15.21 -13.88
C GLY A 600 3.31 16.19 -12.77
N GLY A 601 2.13 16.82 -12.89
CA GLY A 601 1.51 17.65 -11.87
C GLY A 601 2.18 19.01 -11.63
N GLU A 602 3.00 19.48 -12.57
CA GLU A 602 3.71 20.73 -12.41
C GLU A 602 2.83 21.98 -12.56
N ALA A 603 1.67 21.82 -13.21
CA ALA A 603 0.63 22.84 -13.28
C ALA A 603 -0.76 22.20 -13.49
N ALA A 604 -1.73 22.62 -12.68
CA ALA A 604 -3.14 22.23 -12.78
C ALA A 604 -4.07 23.46 -12.87
N ALA A 605 -5.26 23.26 -13.45
CA ALA A 605 -6.35 24.21 -13.42
C ALA A 605 -7.70 23.48 -13.42
N GLU A 606 -8.58 23.88 -12.51
CA GLU A 606 -10.00 23.49 -12.53
C GLU A 606 -10.73 24.16 -13.69
N THR A 607 -11.70 23.45 -14.26
CA THR A 607 -12.66 24.04 -15.20
C THR A 607 -13.72 24.84 -14.46
N ASP A 608 -14.25 25.87 -15.12
CA ASP A 608 -15.50 26.48 -14.66
C ASP A 608 -16.65 25.53 -14.98
N SER A 609 -17.29 24.98 -13.97
CA SER A 609 -18.34 23.98 -14.11
C SER A 609 -19.57 24.35 -14.96
N PHE A 610 -19.84 25.63 -15.19
CA PHE A 610 -20.97 26.07 -16.04
C PHE A 610 -20.57 26.29 -17.49
N THR A 611 -19.28 26.50 -17.75
CA THR A 611 -18.77 26.85 -19.06
C THR A 611 -17.73 25.89 -19.58
N GLY A 612 -17.18 25.02 -18.74
CA GLY A 612 -16.07 24.09 -18.95
C GLY A 612 -14.74 24.80 -19.15
N GLU A 613 -14.69 26.13 -19.03
CA GLU A 613 -13.51 26.92 -19.39
C GLU A 613 -12.38 26.72 -18.38
N TYR A 614 -11.17 26.46 -18.86
CA TYR A 614 -9.96 26.40 -18.03
C TYR A 614 -8.85 27.26 -18.63
N SER A 615 -7.87 27.62 -17.81
CA SER A 615 -6.69 28.37 -18.26
C SER A 615 -5.46 28.00 -17.44
N LEU A 616 -4.45 27.45 -18.11
CA LEU A 616 -3.19 26.99 -17.53
C LEU A 616 -2.01 27.71 -18.18
N VAL A 617 -0.95 27.99 -17.42
CA VAL A 617 0.30 28.57 -17.94
C VAL A 617 1.37 27.50 -17.99
N ILE A 618 1.91 27.25 -19.17
CA ILE A 618 2.97 26.25 -19.41
C ILE A 618 4.13 26.88 -20.18
N PRO A 619 5.32 26.24 -20.24
CA PRO A 619 6.39 26.67 -21.14
C PRO A 619 5.92 26.68 -22.61
N ALA A 620 6.36 27.67 -23.39
CA ALA A 620 5.95 27.84 -24.79
C ALA A 620 6.55 26.78 -25.73
N GLU A 621 7.67 26.17 -25.34
CA GLU A 621 8.32 25.06 -26.03
C GLU A 621 8.39 23.83 -25.10
N GLY A 622 8.29 22.63 -25.66
CA GLY A 622 8.32 21.35 -24.93
C GLY A 622 7.13 20.46 -25.27
N ASP A 623 7.15 19.24 -24.76
CA ASP A 623 6.05 18.27 -24.85
C ASP A 623 5.38 18.22 -23.47
N TRP A 624 4.19 18.79 -23.37
CA TRP A 624 3.47 19.02 -22.10
C TRP A 624 2.05 18.48 -22.19
N PRO A 625 1.86 17.16 -22.41
CA PRO A 625 0.52 16.60 -22.51
C PRO A 625 -0.29 16.94 -21.25
N LEU A 626 -1.58 17.22 -21.43
CA LEU A 626 -2.50 17.55 -20.36
C LEU A 626 -3.37 16.34 -20.05
N THR A 627 -3.41 15.91 -18.80
CA THR A 627 -4.40 14.96 -18.29
C THR A 627 -5.66 15.74 -17.91
N VAL A 628 -6.82 15.21 -18.28
CA VAL A 628 -8.14 15.74 -17.96
C VAL A 628 -8.91 14.65 -17.24
N GLU A 629 -9.26 14.93 -15.99
CA GLU A 629 -10.03 14.06 -15.11
C GLU A 629 -11.27 14.79 -14.64
N THR A 630 -12.39 14.09 -14.55
CA THR A 630 -13.69 14.69 -14.21
C THR A 630 -14.14 14.22 -12.84
N ASP A 631 -14.76 15.10 -12.08
CA ASP A 631 -15.38 14.73 -10.79
C ASP A 631 -16.69 13.94 -10.98
N TYR A 632 -17.16 13.79 -12.23
CA TYR A 632 -18.33 13.01 -12.56
C TYR A 632 -18.01 11.52 -12.72
N PRO A 633 -18.84 10.62 -12.15
CA PRO A 633 -18.75 9.20 -12.47
C PRO A 633 -19.12 8.97 -13.95
N GLY A 634 -18.54 7.93 -14.53
CA GLY A 634 -18.91 7.46 -15.87
C GLY A 634 -18.22 8.15 -17.05
N TYR A 635 -17.14 8.90 -16.82
CA TYR A 635 -16.24 9.43 -17.86
C TYR A 635 -14.84 8.81 -17.74
N GLU A 636 -14.11 8.70 -18.85
CA GLU A 636 -12.71 8.23 -18.83
C GLU A 636 -11.73 9.40 -18.75
N ALA A 637 -10.67 9.26 -17.95
CA ALA A 637 -9.55 10.18 -17.96
C ALA A 637 -8.90 10.24 -19.36
N LEU A 638 -8.54 11.45 -19.80
CA LEU A 638 -7.99 11.67 -21.14
C LEU A 638 -6.67 12.44 -21.10
N THR A 639 -5.72 12.04 -21.93
CA THR A 639 -4.51 12.83 -22.20
C THR A 639 -4.62 13.55 -23.54
N VAL A 640 -4.45 14.87 -23.55
CA VAL A 640 -4.53 15.72 -24.75
C VAL A 640 -3.26 16.54 -24.97
N ASP A 641 -2.92 16.80 -26.24
CA ASP A 641 -1.87 17.76 -26.56
C ASP A 641 -2.37 19.19 -26.31
N PRO A 642 -1.58 20.07 -25.64
CA PRO A 642 -1.91 21.47 -25.45
C PRO A 642 -2.35 22.25 -26.70
N ASP A 643 -1.88 21.86 -27.89
CA ASP A 643 -2.26 22.49 -29.16
C ASP A 643 -3.68 22.12 -29.61
N ASP A 644 -4.19 20.97 -29.16
CA ASP A 644 -5.53 20.46 -29.45
C ASP A 644 -6.52 20.69 -28.29
N ALA A 645 -6.04 21.20 -27.15
CA ALA A 645 -6.81 21.33 -25.91
C ALA A 645 -7.83 22.49 -25.88
N ALA A 646 -8.08 23.17 -27.02
CA ALA A 646 -9.05 24.26 -27.12
C ALA A 646 -10.50 23.80 -26.87
N LEU A 647 -10.82 22.55 -27.21
CA LEU A 647 -12.05 21.86 -26.86
C LEU A 647 -11.69 20.39 -26.59
N VAL A 648 -11.91 19.95 -25.36
CA VAL A 648 -11.67 18.57 -24.94
C VAL A 648 -13.02 17.89 -24.74
N GLU A 649 -13.30 16.87 -25.54
CA GLU A 649 -14.52 16.07 -25.48
C GLU A 649 -14.18 14.76 -24.75
N VAL A 650 -14.61 14.63 -23.48
CA VAL A 650 -14.28 13.50 -22.62
C VAL A 650 -15.20 12.31 -22.93
N PRO A 651 -14.68 11.13 -23.28
CA PRO A 651 -15.51 9.98 -23.62
C PRO A 651 -16.18 9.37 -22.38
N LEU A 652 -17.29 8.67 -22.61
CA LEU A 652 -17.97 7.91 -21.57
C LEU A 652 -17.19 6.64 -21.23
N ALA A 653 -17.15 6.32 -19.94
CA ALA A 653 -16.66 5.04 -19.45
C ALA A 653 -17.66 3.91 -19.75
N ALA A 654 -17.16 2.68 -19.83
CA ALA A 654 -17.94 1.50 -20.22
C ALA A 654 -19.20 1.22 -19.36
N GLY A 655 -19.23 1.68 -18.11
CA GLY A 655 -20.36 1.49 -17.18
C GLY A 655 -21.55 2.43 -17.40
N CYS A 656 -21.42 3.44 -18.26
CA CYS A 656 -22.51 4.39 -18.57
C CYS A 656 -23.13 5.09 -17.34
N LEU A 657 -22.32 5.41 -16.33
CA LEU A 657 -22.78 6.10 -15.12
C LEU A 657 -22.90 7.62 -15.30
N ALA A 658 -22.45 8.14 -16.45
CA ALA A 658 -22.50 9.56 -16.74
C ALA A 658 -23.95 10.09 -16.72
N PRO A 659 -24.20 11.23 -16.07
CA PRO A 659 -25.52 11.86 -16.06
C PRO A 659 -26.12 12.02 -17.46
N GLY A 660 -27.43 11.83 -17.59
CA GLY A 660 -28.16 11.93 -18.86
C GLY A 660 -27.77 10.96 -19.97
N TYR A 661 -27.07 9.87 -19.63
CA TYR A 661 -26.98 8.69 -20.48
C TYR A 661 -27.75 7.53 -19.89
N GLY A 662 -28.40 6.75 -20.73
CA GLY A 662 -29.12 5.58 -20.30
C GLY A 662 -29.89 4.88 -21.40
N SER A 663 -31.04 4.28 -21.07
CA SER A 663 -31.84 3.54 -22.04
C SER A 663 -33.33 3.82 -21.93
N ASP A 664 -33.99 3.95 -23.08
CA ASP A 664 -35.44 4.07 -23.19
C ASP A 664 -36.20 2.76 -22.88
N VAL A 665 -35.49 1.62 -22.74
CA VAL A 665 -36.11 0.32 -22.47
C VAL A 665 -36.30 0.08 -20.98
N LEU A 666 -35.21 0.15 -20.21
CA LEU A 666 -35.20 0.13 -18.75
C LEU A 666 -33.99 0.93 -18.28
N ASP A 667 -34.21 1.94 -17.45
CA ASP A 667 -33.15 2.72 -16.81
C ASP A 667 -33.67 3.19 -15.45
N GLU A 668 -33.27 2.49 -14.40
CA GLU A 668 -33.66 2.77 -13.02
C GLU A 668 -32.43 3.09 -12.18
N ARG A 669 -32.46 4.24 -11.51
CA ARG A 669 -31.34 4.80 -10.74
C ARG A 669 -31.64 4.90 -9.24
N PHE A 670 -32.81 4.43 -8.82
CA PHE A 670 -33.23 4.35 -7.42
C PHE A 670 -33.23 5.67 -6.64
N GLU A 671 -33.33 6.80 -7.34
CA GLU A 671 -33.36 8.14 -6.71
C GLU A 671 -34.63 8.42 -5.90
N SER A 672 -35.62 7.53 -5.99
CA SER A 672 -36.85 7.54 -5.22
C SER A 672 -36.70 6.72 -3.94
N LEU A 673 -37.13 7.28 -2.79
CA LEU A 673 -37.20 6.59 -1.49
C LEU A 673 -38.30 5.50 -1.41
N ALA A 674 -38.72 4.98 -2.55
CA ALA A 674 -39.78 4.00 -2.68
C ALA A 674 -39.55 3.16 -3.93
N ALA A 675 -40.06 1.92 -3.89
CA ALA A 675 -39.95 0.97 -4.99
C ALA A 675 -40.34 1.61 -6.34
N PRO A 676 -39.55 1.38 -7.40
CA PRO A 676 -39.82 1.90 -8.73
C PRO A 676 -41.24 1.60 -9.23
N ALA A 677 -41.77 2.50 -10.07
CA ALA A 677 -43.15 2.41 -10.50
C ALA A 677 -43.44 1.10 -11.26
N GLY A 678 -44.31 0.26 -10.67
CA GLY A 678 -44.70 -1.02 -11.26
C GLY A 678 -43.78 -2.19 -10.96
N TRP A 679 -42.68 -1.96 -10.23
CA TRP A 679 -41.87 -3.02 -9.66
C TRP A 679 -42.56 -3.62 -8.43
N GLU A 680 -42.26 -4.88 -8.14
CA GLU A 680 -42.83 -5.64 -7.03
C GLU A 680 -41.71 -6.10 -6.11
N VAL A 681 -41.85 -5.80 -4.81
CA VAL A 681 -40.99 -6.35 -3.76
C VAL A 681 -41.73 -7.48 -3.06
N VAL A 682 -41.12 -8.66 -3.01
CA VAL A 682 -41.67 -9.84 -2.35
C VAL A 682 -40.74 -10.25 -1.22
N ASN A 683 -41.27 -10.33 0.00
CA ASN A 683 -40.57 -10.99 1.11
C ASN A 683 -41.03 -12.45 1.18
N ASN A 684 -40.12 -13.38 0.90
CA ASN A 684 -40.35 -14.82 1.08
C ASN A 684 -39.69 -15.35 2.38
N GLY A 685 -38.87 -14.53 3.03
CA GLY A 685 -38.16 -14.82 4.26
C GLY A 685 -39.04 -14.84 5.51
N GLU A 686 -38.39 -15.07 6.65
CA GLU A 686 -39.03 -15.08 7.96
C GLU A 686 -38.89 -13.74 8.71
N ASP A 687 -37.99 -12.86 8.26
CA ASP A 687 -37.78 -11.52 8.80
C ASP A 687 -38.80 -10.48 8.27
N GLU A 688 -38.69 -9.25 8.80
CA GLU A 688 -39.52 -8.11 8.40
C GLU A 688 -38.78 -7.12 7.44
N PHE A 689 -37.65 -7.51 6.85
CA PHE A 689 -36.73 -6.63 6.09
C PHE A 689 -36.58 -7.06 4.61
N PRO A 690 -37.60 -6.84 3.76
CA PRO A 690 -37.42 -6.99 2.31
C PRO A 690 -36.54 -5.88 1.72
N TRP A 691 -36.27 -5.94 0.41
CA TRP A 691 -35.67 -4.81 -0.33
C TRP A 691 -36.27 -3.45 0.08
N VAL A 692 -35.40 -2.51 0.45
CA VAL A 692 -35.71 -1.12 0.81
C VAL A 692 -35.00 -0.14 -0.13
N PHE A 693 -35.40 1.14 -0.06
CA PHE A 693 -34.96 2.19 -0.99
C PHE A 693 -34.67 3.52 -0.28
N ASP A 694 -34.77 3.55 1.06
CA ASP A 694 -34.79 4.76 1.86
C ASP A 694 -33.63 4.85 2.87
N ASP A 695 -32.56 4.08 2.65
CA ASP A 695 -31.37 3.96 3.52
C ASP A 695 -31.72 4.02 5.02
N PRO A 696 -32.51 3.05 5.53
CA PRO A 696 -32.99 3.11 6.89
C PRO A 696 -31.87 2.93 7.94
N TRP A 697 -30.67 2.53 7.51
CA TRP A 697 -29.51 2.26 8.37
C TRP A 697 -28.41 3.32 8.29
N GLY A 698 -28.46 4.22 7.31
CA GLY A 698 -27.51 5.33 7.17
C GLY A 698 -26.14 4.90 6.66
N TYR A 699 -26.08 3.85 5.83
CA TYR A 699 -24.82 3.35 5.27
C TYR A 699 -24.33 4.21 4.11
N GLY A 700 -25.24 4.91 3.43
CA GLY A 700 -24.94 5.60 2.18
C GLY A 700 -24.75 4.62 1.02
N ASN A 701 -24.68 5.16 -0.20
CA ASN A 701 -24.54 4.37 -1.41
C ASN A 701 -23.08 3.91 -1.57
N MET A 702 -22.83 2.61 -1.38
CA MET A 702 -21.50 1.99 -1.53
C MET A 702 -21.27 1.40 -2.93
N THR A 703 -22.21 1.56 -3.85
CA THR A 703 -22.02 1.15 -5.25
C THR A 703 -21.20 2.19 -6.01
N PRO A 704 -20.71 1.91 -7.24
CA PRO A 704 -20.11 2.93 -8.11
C PRO A 704 -21.09 4.03 -8.55
N GLY A 705 -22.38 3.87 -8.24
CA GLY A 705 -23.41 4.87 -8.46
C GLY A 705 -23.34 6.01 -7.45
N SER A 706 -24.25 6.97 -7.60
CA SER A 706 -24.36 8.14 -6.73
C SER A 706 -25.81 8.35 -6.35
N GLY A 707 -26.10 8.85 -5.16
CA GLY A 707 -27.47 9.16 -4.76
C GLY A 707 -28.20 7.95 -4.16
N GLY A 708 -29.44 7.71 -4.59
CA GLY A 708 -30.27 6.61 -4.09
C GLY A 708 -29.79 5.22 -4.53
N TYR A 709 -30.25 4.18 -3.83
CA TYR A 709 -29.94 2.78 -4.13
C TYR A 709 -31.04 1.86 -3.57
N ALA A 710 -31.09 0.61 -4.05
CA ALA A 710 -31.88 -0.45 -3.45
C ALA A 710 -30.99 -1.28 -2.52
N GLU A 711 -31.52 -1.71 -1.38
CA GLU A 711 -30.78 -2.49 -0.38
C GLU A 711 -31.57 -3.70 0.11
N ALA A 712 -30.93 -4.87 0.15
CA ALA A 712 -31.37 -6.04 0.90
C ALA A 712 -30.33 -6.36 1.98
N ASN A 713 -30.74 -6.51 3.23
CA ASN A 713 -29.83 -6.49 4.36
C ASN A 713 -30.24 -7.56 5.40
N SER A 714 -29.43 -8.61 5.51
CA SER A 714 -29.63 -9.66 6.51
C SER A 714 -29.04 -9.30 7.87
N ASP A 715 -28.06 -8.39 7.96
CA ASP A 715 -27.50 -7.90 9.22
C ASP A 715 -28.55 -7.16 10.08
N ALA A 716 -29.51 -6.52 9.41
CA ALA A 716 -30.66 -5.90 10.07
C ALA A 716 -31.62 -6.91 10.74
N SER A 717 -31.53 -8.20 10.39
CA SER A 717 -32.43 -9.26 10.85
C SER A 717 -32.13 -9.75 12.28
N GLU A 718 -33.12 -10.34 12.96
CA GLU A 718 -32.86 -11.02 14.24
C GLU A 718 -32.09 -12.34 14.00
N ILE A 719 -31.11 -12.64 14.85
CA ILE A 719 -30.36 -13.92 14.85
C ILE A 719 -31.32 -15.12 14.73
N GLU A 720 -31.07 -16.01 13.75
CA GLU A 720 -31.84 -17.21 13.37
C GLU A 720 -33.00 -17.04 12.35
N LEU A 721 -33.22 -15.86 11.76
CA LEU A 721 -34.24 -15.68 10.71
C LEU A 721 -33.66 -15.79 9.30
N LEU A 722 -34.36 -16.52 8.43
CA LEU A 722 -34.05 -16.62 6.99
C LEU A 722 -34.39 -15.31 6.30
N THR A 723 -33.41 -14.69 5.63
CA THR A 723 -33.64 -13.60 4.69
C THR A 723 -33.84 -14.17 3.30
N ASP A 724 -34.95 -13.84 2.64
CA ASP A 724 -35.25 -14.23 1.27
C ASP A 724 -36.16 -13.14 0.67
N THR A 725 -35.58 -12.31 -0.20
CA THR A 725 -36.31 -11.17 -0.77
C THR A 725 -36.05 -11.00 -2.26
N ASP A 726 -37.15 -10.76 -2.99
CA ASP A 726 -37.15 -10.46 -4.41
C ASP A 726 -37.45 -8.98 -4.66
N MET A 727 -36.67 -8.35 -5.55
CA MET A 727 -37.02 -7.10 -6.23
C MET A 727 -37.25 -7.39 -7.71
N ILE A 728 -38.50 -7.25 -8.17
CA ILE A 728 -38.94 -7.68 -9.51
C ILE A 728 -39.33 -6.47 -10.35
N THR A 729 -38.76 -6.36 -11.54
CA THR A 729 -39.04 -5.25 -12.46
C THR A 729 -40.44 -5.32 -13.07
N ALA A 730 -40.97 -4.17 -13.50
CA ALA A 730 -42.14 -4.14 -14.37
C ALA A 730 -41.85 -4.82 -15.72
N PRO A 731 -42.82 -5.48 -16.37
CA PRO A 731 -42.60 -6.07 -17.70
C PRO A 731 -42.19 -5.02 -18.75
N PHE A 732 -41.09 -5.26 -19.45
CA PHE A 732 -40.58 -4.39 -20.51
C PHE A 732 -40.40 -5.14 -21.84
N ASP A 733 -40.30 -4.37 -22.94
CA ASP A 733 -40.13 -4.88 -24.29
C ASP A 733 -38.65 -4.89 -24.69
N LEU A 734 -37.96 -6.02 -24.46
CA LEU A 734 -36.55 -6.17 -24.80
C LEU A 734 -36.29 -6.06 -26.31
N SER A 735 -37.31 -6.28 -27.16
CA SER A 735 -37.16 -6.11 -28.61
C SER A 735 -37.03 -4.65 -29.06
N ALA A 736 -37.26 -3.71 -28.15
CA ALA A 736 -36.97 -2.30 -28.36
C ALA A 736 -35.50 -1.93 -28.06
N ALA A 737 -34.72 -2.81 -27.41
CA ALA A 737 -33.33 -2.54 -27.06
C ALA A 737 -32.44 -2.50 -28.31
N SER A 738 -31.65 -1.44 -28.43
CA SER A 738 -30.57 -1.37 -29.42
C SER A 738 -29.50 -2.41 -29.12
N GLU A 739 -29.23 -2.63 -27.83
CA GLU A 739 -28.32 -3.63 -27.30
C GLU A 739 -28.99 -4.42 -26.17
N PRO A 740 -29.30 -5.72 -26.36
CA PRO A 740 -29.99 -6.53 -25.35
C PRO A 740 -29.02 -6.97 -24.26
N THR A 741 -28.56 -6.02 -23.44
CA THR A 741 -27.62 -6.20 -22.35
C THR A 741 -28.20 -5.57 -21.09
N LEU A 742 -28.10 -6.26 -19.96
CA LEU A 742 -28.35 -5.71 -18.63
C LEU A 742 -27.03 -5.18 -18.05
N SER A 743 -27.04 -3.99 -17.45
CA SER A 743 -25.99 -3.53 -16.55
C SER A 743 -26.58 -3.07 -15.22
N PHE A 744 -25.84 -3.24 -14.13
CA PHE A 744 -26.20 -2.68 -12.82
C PHE A 744 -24.94 -2.47 -11.97
N ALA A 745 -24.94 -1.40 -11.19
CA ALA A 745 -23.95 -1.12 -10.16
C ALA A 745 -24.32 -1.91 -8.91
N ASN A 746 -23.35 -2.48 -8.20
CA ASN A 746 -23.63 -3.23 -6.99
C ASN A 746 -22.49 -3.22 -5.97
N PHE A 747 -22.87 -3.48 -4.73
CA PHE A 747 -22.00 -3.74 -3.60
C PHE A 747 -22.59 -4.93 -2.84
N PHE A 748 -21.93 -6.08 -2.86
CA PHE A 748 -22.39 -7.31 -2.22
C PHE A 748 -21.31 -7.81 -1.26
N VAL A 749 -21.69 -8.07 -0.01
CA VAL A 749 -20.77 -8.62 1.00
C VAL A 749 -21.43 -9.81 1.69
N ASP A 750 -20.69 -10.90 1.73
CA ASP A 750 -20.99 -12.15 2.41
C ASP A 750 -19.94 -12.52 3.47
N ASP A 751 -18.66 -12.14 3.31
CA ASP A 751 -17.51 -12.64 4.12
C ASP A 751 -17.42 -14.18 4.16
N GLY A 752 -17.99 -14.87 3.17
CA GLY A 752 -18.06 -16.33 3.08
C GLY A 752 -18.99 -16.99 4.13
N ILE A 753 -19.93 -16.25 4.70
CA ILE A 753 -20.79 -16.70 5.79
C ILE A 753 -22.08 -17.38 5.28
N GLY A 754 -22.44 -17.23 4.00
CA GLY A 754 -23.41 -18.10 3.31
C GLY A 754 -24.66 -17.43 2.73
N SER A 755 -24.61 -16.14 2.42
CA SER A 755 -25.58 -15.41 1.60
C SER A 755 -25.29 -15.54 0.11
N GLU A 756 -26.33 -15.35 -0.70
CA GLU A 756 -26.26 -15.47 -2.16
C GLU A 756 -27.04 -14.31 -2.80
N ALA A 757 -26.49 -13.76 -3.88
CA ALA A 757 -27.15 -12.77 -4.73
C ALA A 757 -27.27 -13.32 -6.15
N GLU A 758 -28.47 -13.21 -6.74
CA GLU A 758 -28.70 -13.66 -8.11
C GLU A 758 -29.66 -12.75 -8.87
N VAL A 759 -29.50 -12.73 -10.20
CA VAL A 759 -30.44 -12.10 -11.12
C VAL A 759 -31.09 -13.16 -11.98
N LEU A 760 -32.42 -13.19 -11.99
CA LEU A 760 -33.22 -14.08 -12.83
C LEU A 760 -34.01 -13.30 -13.87
N LEU A 761 -34.13 -13.87 -15.06
CA LEU A 761 -34.91 -13.36 -16.17
C LEU A 761 -36.17 -14.20 -16.40
N SER A 762 -37.30 -13.52 -16.63
CA SER A 762 -38.53 -14.14 -17.12
C SER A 762 -38.88 -13.61 -18.51
N ALA A 763 -39.10 -14.52 -19.47
CA ALA A 763 -39.51 -14.18 -20.83
C ALA A 763 -41.04 -14.27 -21.07
N ASP A 764 -41.80 -14.69 -20.06
CA ASP A 764 -43.24 -14.99 -20.16
C ASP A 764 -44.11 -14.22 -19.15
N GLY A 765 -43.61 -13.08 -18.67
CA GLY A 765 -44.30 -12.22 -17.71
C GLY A 765 -44.39 -12.83 -16.31
N GLY A 766 -43.29 -13.42 -15.85
CA GLY A 766 -43.12 -13.93 -14.48
C GLY A 766 -43.63 -15.35 -14.24
N ALA A 767 -44.01 -16.10 -15.28
CA ALA A 767 -44.51 -17.46 -15.12
C ALA A 767 -43.39 -18.51 -15.00
N THR A 768 -42.24 -18.26 -15.64
CA THR A 768 -41.00 -19.02 -15.50
C THR A 768 -39.79 -18.09 -15.37
N TRP A 769 -38.77 -18.55 -14.65
CA TRP A 769 -37.55 -17.80 -14.33
C TRP A 769 -36.31 -18.62 -14.67
N GLU A 770 -35.31 -17.97 -15.24
CA GLU A 770 -34.00 -18.53 -15.58
C GLU A 770 -32.91 -17.63 -14.98
N GLN A 771 -31.96 -18.20 -14.25
CA GLN A 771 -30.84 -17.46 -13.66
C GLN A 771 -29.90 -16.98 -14.78
N VAL A 772 -29.56 -15.70 -14.77
CA VAL A 772 -28.68 -15.05 -15.76
C VAL A 772 -27.41 -14.47 -15.13
N TRP A 773 -27.39 -14.28 -13.81
CA TRP A 773 -26.23 -13.86 -13.04
C TRP A 773 -26.33 -14.40 -11.60
N TYR A 774 -25.20 -14.67 -10.96
CA TYR A 774 -25.10 -15.21 -9.61
C TYR A 774 -23.74 -14.85 -9.02
N THR A 775 -23.71 -14.50 -7.74
CA THR A 775 -22.50 -14.45 -6.93
C THR A 775 -22.78 -14.95 -5.51
N ASN A 776 -21.72 -15.45 -4.88
CA ASN A 776 -21.60 -15.71 -3.45
C ASN A 776 -20.19 -15.28 -2.96
N GLU A 777 -19.53 -14.43 -3.74
CA GLU A 777 -18.22 -13.82 -3.46
C GLU A 777 -18.45 -12.32 -3.24
N ASP A 778 -17.64 -11.72 -2.38
CA ASP A 778 -17.70 -10.28 -2.11
C ASP A 778 -17.41 -9.47 -3.38
N LEU A 779 -18.30 -8.53 -3.69
CA LEU A 779 -18.19 -7.61 -4.81
C LEU A 779 -18.27 -6.18 -4.27
N GLU A 780 -17.12 -5.58 -4.04
CA GLU A 780 -17.02 -4.21 -3.54
C GLU A 780 -16.99 -3.23 -4.70
N ALA A 781 -18.08 -2.45 -4.82
CA ALA A 781 -18.24 -1.38 -5.78
C ALA A 781 -17.97 -1.79 -7.25
N THR A 782 -18.72 -2.77 -7.77
CA THR A 782 -18.57 -3.25 -9.16
C THR A 782 -19.76 -2.88 -10.06
N VAL A 783 -19.52 -2.84 -11.38
CA VAL A 783 -20.57 -2.74 -12.39
C VAL A 783 -20.65 -4.05 -13.15
N GLU A 784 -21.77 -4.75 -13.01
CA GLU A 784 -22.02 -6.04 -13.65
C GLU A 784 -22.66 -5.84 -15.03
N THR A 785 -22.33 -6.73 -15.96
CA THR A 785 -22.90 -6.73 -17.32
C THR A 785 -23.32 -8.13 -17.73
N VAL A 786 -24.57 -8.28 -18.18
CA VAL A 786 -25.17 -9.57 -18.54
C VAL A 786 -25.74 -9.51 -19.97
N ASP A 787 -25.28 -10.41 -20.84
CA ASP A 787 -25.80 -10.54 -22.21
C ASP A 787 -27.20 -11.18 -22.21
N LEU A 788 -28.21 -10.41 -22.63
CA LEU A 788 -29.60 -10.85 -22.75
C LEU A 788 -30.01 -11.15 -24.21
N SER A 789 -29.05 -11.26 -25.14
CA SER A 789 -29.31 -11.43 -26.57
C SER A 789 -30.13 -12.68 -26.90
N ALA A 790 -30.09 -13.72 -26.05
CA ALA A 790 -30.92 -14.91 -26.19
C ALA A 790 -32.43 -14.62 -26.12
N TRP A 791 -32.82 -13.51 -25.50
CA TRP A 791 -34.20 -13.07 -25.31
C TRP A 791 -34.56 -11.80 -26.08
N ALA A 792 -33.71 -11.34 -27.00
CA ALA A 792 -33.88 -10.07 -27.71
C ALA A 792 -35.24 -9.91 -28.43
N ASP A 793 -35.90 -10.99 -28.84
CA ASP A 793 -37.22 -10.93 -29.50
C ASP A 793 -38.43 -10.93 -28.53
N GLN A 794 -38.20 -10.93 -27.21
CA GLN A 794 -39.26 -11.02 -26.20
C GLN A 794 -39.80 -9.64 -25.82
N THR A 795 -41.12 -9.54 -25.67
CA THR A 795 -41.82 -8.24 -25.46
C THR A 795 -42.45 -8.10 -24.06
N ALA A 796 -42.17 -9.03 -23.16
CA ALA A 796 -42.73 -9.07 -21.81
C ALA A 796 -41.69 -9.65 -20.84
N VAL A 797 -40.47 -9.10 -20.91
CA VAL A 797 -39.34 -9.51 -20.09
C VAL A 797 -39.48 -8.89 -18.70
N GLN A 798 -39.14 -9.65 -17.67
CA GLN A 798 -38.95 -9.14 -16.31
C GLN A 798 -37.60 -9.62 -15.78
N LEU A 799 -36.98 -8.81 -14.93
CA LEU A 799 -35.80 -9.17 -14.16
C LEU A 799 -36.19 -9.27 -12.69
N LYS A 800 -35.48 -10.12 -11.95
CA LYS A 800 -35.65 -10.34 -10.53
C LYS A 800 -34.27 -10.35 -9.89
N PHE A 801 -34.03 -9.42 -8.98
CA PHE A 801 -32.87 -9.39 -8.09
C PHE A 801 -33.28 -10.12 -6.82
N HIS A 802 -32.64 -11.25 -6.56
CA HIS A 802 -32.98 -12.16 -5.48
C HIS A 802 -31.80 -12.26 -4.51
N PHE A 803 -32.07 -11.97 -3.24
CA PHE A 803 -31.10 -12.07 -2.16
C PHE A 803 -31.58 -13.11 -1.15
N THR A 804 -30.67 -14.00 -0.74
CA THR A 804 -30.96 -14.98 0.30
C THR A 804 -29.82 -15.10 1.30
N ASP A 805 -30.17 -15.14 2.59
CA ASP A 805 -29.27 -15.49 3.70
C ASP A 805 -29.95 -16.59 4.53
N ASN A 806 -29.29 -17.74 4.69
CA ASN A 806 -29.87 -18.92 5.35
C ASN A 806 -29.75 -18.87 6.88
N ALA A 807 -30.20 -17.75 7.46
CA ALA A 807 -30.11 -17.46 8.89
C ALA A 807 -28.66 -17.46 9.41
N THR A 808 -27.74 -17.01 8.54
CA THR A 808 -26.31 -16.91 8.78
C THR A 808 -25.92 -15.55 9.31
N TRP A 809 -26.80 -14.54 9.15
CA TRP A 809 -26.54 -13.17 9.58
C TRP A 809 -25.35 -12.58 8.81
N ALA A 810 -25.32 -12.82 7.50
CA ALA A 810 -24.43 -12.13 6.58
C ALA A 810 -24.82 -10.65 6.46
N TYR A 811 -24.10 -9.88 5.63
CA TYR A 811 -24.26 -8.43 5.53
C TYR A 811 -25.44 -8.01 4.64
N TRP A 812 -25.14 -7.47 3.45
CA TRP A 812 -26.14 -6.84 2.60
C TRP A 812 -25.72 -6.85 1.13
N TRP A 813 -26.72 -6.63 0.28
CA TRP A 813 -26.56 -6.36 -1.14
C TRP A 813 -27.20 -5.02 -1.48
N MET A 814 -26.37 -4.09 -1.99
CA MET A 814 -26.84 -2.84 -2.58
C MET A 814 -26.82 -2.95 -4.10
N VAL A 815 -27.89 -2.48 -4.75
CA VAL A 815 -28.05 -2.44 -6.20
C VAL A 815 -28.44 -1.03 -6.63
N ASP A 816 -27.77 -0.53 -7.66
CA ASP A 816 -28.02 0.78 -8.25
C ASP A 816 -27.87 0.74 -9.78
N ASN A 817 -28.34 1.78 -10.49
CA ASN A 817 -28.17 2.01 -11.93
C ASN A 817 -28.53 0.78 -12.81
N VAL A 818 -29.70 0.18 -12.55
CA VAL A 818 -30.21 -0.98 -13.30
C VAL A 818 -30.70 -0.55 -14.67
N ARG A 819 -30.04 -1.07 -15.71
CA ARG A 819 -30.28 -0.66 -17.09
C ARG A 819 -30.38 -1.84 -18.04
N VAL A 820 -31.26 -1.73 -19.03
CA VAL A 820 -31.32 -2.63 -20.18
C VAL A 820 -31.45 -1.79 -21.43
N GLY A 821 -30.62 -2.03 -22.43
CA GLY A 821 -30.81 -1.44 -23.76
C GLY A 821 -29.75 -0.46 -24.24
N GLY A 822 -28.55 -0.45 -23.65
CA GLY A 822 -27.41 0.37 -24.09
C GLY A 822 -27.22 1.67 -23.31
N CYS A 823 -26.33 2.54 -23.83
CA CYS A 823 -25.89 3.80 -23.24
C CYS A 823 -26.13 4.97 -24.22
N ASP A 824 -27.38 5.35 -24.42
CA ASP A 824 -27.78 6.41 -25.34
C ASP A 824 -27.97 7.74 -24.59
N ALA A 825 -27.71 8.87 -25.27
CA ALA A 825 -27.99 10.19 -24.72
C ALA A 825 -29.51 10.38 -24.56
N LEU A 826 -29.93 10.79 -23.35
CA LEU A 826 -31.32 11.06 -23.01
C LEU A 826 -31.66 12.54 -23.21
N ASP A 827 -32.91 12.84 -23.59
CA ASP A 827 -33.42 14.22 -23.66
C ASP A 827 -33.49 14.80 -22.23
N GLY A 828 -32.85 15.93 -21.95
CA GLY A 828 -32.78 16.50 -20.60
C GLY A 828 -31.64 17.49 -20.41
N GLY A 829 -31.52 18.02 -19.19
CA GLY A 829 -30.47 18.96 -18.84
C GLY A 829 -29.90 18.69 -17.45
N LEU A 830 -28.70 19.21 -17.21
CA LEU A 830 -28.06 19.17 -15.91
C LEU A 830 -28.50 20.37 -15.07
N VAL A 831 -28.74 20.12 -13.79
CA VAL A 831 -28.93 21.14 -12.77
C VAL A 831 -27.81 21.00 -11.75
N ARG A 832 -27.02 22.05 -11.53
CA ARG A 832 -26.07 22.10 -10.41
C ARG A 832 -26.45 23.19 -9.43
N GLY A 833 -26.06 23.02 -8.18
CA GLY A 833 -26.13 24.08 -7.19
C GLY A 833 -25.49 23.67 -5.89
N THR A 834 -25.47 24.61 -4.96
CA THR A 834 -25.09 24.37 -3.57
C THR A 834 -26.33 24.38 -2.67
N VAL A 835 -26.34 23.55 -1.64
CA VAL A 835 -27.28 23.64 -0.51
C VAL A 835 -26.52 24.13 0.71
N THR A 836 -26.98 25.23 1.30
CA THR A 836 -26.34 25.85 2.46
C THR A 836 -27.31 26.09 3.60
N ASP A 837 -26.79 26.15 4.83
CA ASP A 837 -27.56 26.56 6.00
C ASP A 837 -27.85 28.07 5.90
N ALA A 838 -29.14 28.45 5.94
CA ALA A 838 -29.58 29.82 5.73
C ALA A 838 -29.05 30.82 6.80
N ALA A 839 -28.62 30.33 7.97
CA ALA A 839 -28.12 31.15 9.07
C ALA A 839 -26.59 31.29 9.09
N THR A 840 -25.86 30.22 8.77
CA THR A 840 -24.38 30.23 8.81
C THR A 840 -23.75 30.44 7.44
N GLY A 841 -24.42 30.03 6.37
CA GLY A 841 -23.86 29.93 5.03
C GLY A 841 -22.91 28.75 4.84
N ASP A 842 -22.84 27.85 5.84
CA ASP A 842 -22.05 26.63 5.74
C ASP A 842 -22.74 25.63 4.79
N PRO A 843 -21.97 24.79 4.09
CA PRO A 843 -22.54 23.76 3.24
C PRO A 843 -23.33 22.72 4.04
N VAL A 844 -24.42 22.21 3.45
CA VAL A 844 -25.23 21.13 4.02
C VAL A 844 -24.95 19.87 3.23
N ALA A 845 -24.16 18.96 3.81
CA ALA A 845 -23.90 17.64 3.26
C ALA A 845 -25.10 16.70 3.44
N GLY A 846 -25.32 15.79 2.50
CA GLY A 846 -26.40 14.80 2.56
C GLY A 846 -27.81 15.37 2.32
N ALA A 847 -27.93 16.62 1.84
CA ALA A 847 -29.21 17.19 1.48
C ALA A 847 -29.71 16.57 0.16
N ARG A 848 -30.95 16.09 0.18
CA ARG A 848 -31.61 15.50 -0.98
C ARG A 848 -32.33 16.59 -1.80
N VAL A 849 -32.06 16.63 -3.10
CA VAL A 849 -32.68 17.53 -4.09
C VAL A 849 -33.49 16.69 -5.08
N LEU A 850 -34.82 16.82 -5.08
CA LEU A 850 -35.74 15.99 -5.86
C LEU A 850 -36.56 16.80 -6.86
N ASP A 851 -36.54 16.43 -8.14
CA ASP A 851 -37.60 16.78 -9.08
C ASP A 851 -38.76 15.80 -8.94
N ALA A 852 -39.77 16.16 -8.14
CA ALA A 852 -40.93 15.31 -7.90
C ALA A 852 -41.76 15.00 -9.17
N ALA A 853 -41.58 15.75 -10.26
CA ALA A 853 -42.31 15.53 -11.51
C ALA A 853 -41.69 14.42 -12.36
N SER A 854 -40.35 14.33 -12.41
CA SER A 854 -39.62 13.26 -13.11
C SER A 854 -39.28 12.08 -12.20
N GLY A 855 -39.21 12.31 -10.88
CA GLY A 855 -38.74 11.35 -9.89
C GLY A 855 -37.22 11.32 -9.73
N GLN A 856 -36.48 12.12 -10.50
CA GLN A 856 -35.01 12.21 -10.43
C GLN A 856 -34.59 13.01 -9.19
N ALA A 857 -33.54 12.55 -8.51
CA ALA A 857 -32.98 13.24 -7.36
C ALA A 857 -31.44 13.23 -7.39
N ALA A 858 -30.86 14.04 -6.53
CA ALA A 858 -29.44 14.09 -6.24
C ALA A 858 -29.26 14.32 -4.73
N VAL A 859 -28.07 13.99 -4.22
CA VAL A 859 -27.68 14.25 -2.83
C VAL A 859 -26.45 15.14 -2.83
N THR A 860 -26.36 16.06 -1.88
CA THR A 860 -25.21 16.96 -1.78
C THR A 860 -23.98 16.29 -1.17
N GLY A 861 -22.81 16.62 -1.71
CA GLY A 861 -21.51 16.28 -1.14
C GLY A 861 -21.16 17.06 0.14
N ALA A 862 -19.97 16.84 0.67
CA ALA A 862 -19.48 17.51 1.90
C ALA A 862 -19.39 19.04 1.77
N ASP A 863 -19.17 19.52 0.55
CA ASP A 863 -19.13 20.93 0.15
C ASP A 863 -20.53 21.50 -0.15
N GLY A 864 -21.58 20.70 0.02
CA GLY A 864 -22.96 21.09 -0.23
C GLY A 864 -23.32 21.14 -1.72
N GLU A 865 -22.42 20.78 -2.63
CA GLU A 865 -22.71 20.77 -4.07
C GLU A 865 -23.55 19.54 -4.47
N TYR A 866 -24.46 19.72 -5.43
CA TYR A 866 -25.20 18.63 -6.06
C TYR A 866 -25.24 18.81 -7.57
N VAL A 867 -25.39 17.68 -8.28
CA VAL A 867 -25.66 17.65 -9.71
C VAL A 867 -26.81 16.68 -10.00
N LEU A 868 -27.82 17.16 -10.70
CA LEU A 868 -29.06 16.45 -11.02
C LEU A 868 -29.31 16.50 -12.53
N PHE A 869 -29.42 15.34 -13.19
CA PHE A 869 -30.00 15.28 -14.53
C PHE A 869 -31.52 15.16 -14.44
N THR A 870 -32.25 16.02 -15.14
CA THR A 870 -33.72 15.90 -15.20
C THR A 870 -34.27 16.37 -16.55
N ASP A 871 -35.52 15.99 -16.80
CA ASP A 871 -36.28 16.37 -17.99
C ASP A 871 -36.30 17.91 -18.21
N PRO A 872 -36.36 18.40 -19.46
CA PRO A 872 -36.36 19.83 -19.74
C PRO A 872 -37.67 20.51 -19.29
N GLY A 873 -37.59 21.79 -18.93
CA GLY A 873 -38.72 22.64 -18.54
C GLY A 873 -38.51 23.39 -17.21
N ASP A 874 -39.54 24.14 -16.80
CA ASP A 874 -39.55 24.77 -15.47
C ASP A 874 -39.79 23.68 -14.40
N ARG A 875 -38.75 23.37 -13.62
CA ARG A 875 -38.76 22.36 -12.54
C ARG A 875 -38.78 23.04 -11.18
N ALA A 876 -39.53 22.48 -10.25
CA ALA A 876 -39.54 22.88 -8.86
C ALA A 876 -38.89 21.74 -8.06
N LEU A 877 -37.65 21.94 -7.65
CA LEU A 877 -36.85 20.95 -6.95
C LEU A 877 -37.10 21.07 -5.45
N GLU A 878 -37.55 19.99 -4.84
CA GLU A 878 -37.74 19.88 -3.40
C GLU A 878 -36.40 19.57 -2.74
N VAL A 879 -35.99 20.39 -1.76
CA VAL A 879 -34.71 20.23 -1.07
C VAL A 879 -34.98 19.91 0.40
N SER A 880 -34.41 18.82 0.90
CA SER A 880 -34.63 18.34 2.27
C SER A 880 -33.36 17.77 2.87
N ALA A 881 -33.13 18.02 4.16
CA ALA A 881 -32.04 17.43 4.93
C ALA A 881 -32.49 17.20 6.38
N ASP A 882 -31.90 16.23 7.06
CA ASP A 882 -32.23 15.94 8.46
C ASP A 882 -31.91 17.11 9.38
N GLY A 883 -32.87 17.48 10.23
CA GLY A 883 -32.77 18.65 11.09
C GLY A 883 -33.03 19.98 10.37
N TYR A 884 -33.48 19.98 9.12
CA TYR A 884 -33.85 21.16 8.35
C TYR A 884 -35.29 21.11 7.83
N ALA A 885 -35.92 22.28 7.72
CA ALA A 885 -37.22 22.41 7.08
C ALA A 885 -37.08 22.31 5.56
N THR A 886 -37.91 21.48 4.93
CA THR A 886 -37.94 21.31 3.46
C THR A 886 -38.16 22.64 2.74
N ALA A 887 -37.36 22.88 1.69
CA ALA A 887 -37.45 24.04 0.81
C ALA A 887 -37.78 23.63 -0.64
N THR A 888 -38.00 24.62 -1.50
CA THR A 888 -38.18 24.40 -2.94
C THR A 888 -37.39 25.46 -3.72
N VAL A 889 -36.62 25.02 -4.71
CA VAL A 889 -35.88 25.88 -5.65
C VAL A 889 -36.40 25.67 -7.08
N ASP A 890 -36.58 26.76 -7.83
CA ASP A 890 -37.01 26.70 -9.22
C ASP A 890 -35.78 26.58 -10.15
N ALA A 891 -35.76 25.61 -11.05
CA ALA A 891 -34.73 25.41 -12.07
C ALA A 891 -35.35 25.42 -13.47
N ALA A 892 -34.88 26.30 -14.36
CA ALA A 892 -35.34 26.39 -15.74
C ALA A 892 -34.48 25.52 -16.65
N VAL A 893 -34.71 24.20 -16.60
CA VAL A 893 -33.86 23.18 -17.23
C VAL A 893 -34.03 23.23 -18.75
N ALA A 894 -32.92 23.47 -19.46
CA ALA A 894 -32.87 23.40 -20.91
C ALA A 894 -32.19 22.10 -21.37
N ASP A 895 -32.70 21.56 -22.47
CA ASP A 895 -32.20 20.34 -23.09
C ASP A 895 -30.74 20.54 -23.57
N GLY A 896 -29.83 19.66 -23.13
CA GLY A 896 -28.39 19.70 -23.41
C GLY A 896 -27.62 20.86 -22.75
N GLU A 897 -28.18 21.52 -21.74
CA GLU A 897 -27.53 22.64 -21.04
C GLU A 897 -27.39 22.39 -19.52
N VAL A 898 -26.48 23.13 -18.88
CA VAL A 898 -26.29 23.16 -17.41
C VAL A 898 -27.02 24.37 -16.84
N THR A 899 -27.85 24.14 -15.84
CA THR A 899 -28.65 25.15 -15.15
C THR A 899 -28.22 25.28 -13.69
N GLY A 900 -28.05 26.49 -13.19
CA GLY A 900 -27.74 26.73 -11.77
C GLY A 900 -29.00 26.82 -10.90
N ALA A 901 -29.02 26.17 -9.74
CA ALA A 901 -30.13 26.24 -8.78
C ALA A 901 -29.64 26.06 -7.32
N ASP A 902 -29.11 27.12 -6.71
CA ASP A 902 -28.72 27.06 -5.29
C ASP A 902 -29.94 27.08 -4.35
N ALA A 903 -29.82 26.40 -3.21
CA ALA A 903 -30.85 26.34 -2.18
C ALA A 903 -30.28 26.69 -0.79
N GLU A 904 -31.13 27.26 0.05
CA GLU A 904 -30.85 27.53 1.45
C GLU A 904 -31.88 26.77 2.30
N LEU A 905 -31.43 26.06 3.32
CA LEU A 905 -32.28 25.34 4.27
C LEU A 905 -32.31 26.03 5.63
N GLU A 906 -33.49 26.12 6.25
CA GLU A 906 -33.65 26.63 7.61
C GLU A 906 -33.64 25.48 8.61
N ALA A 907 -32.72 25.49 9.59
CA ALA A 907 -32.66 24.46 10.63
C ALA A 907 -33.97 24.40 11.45
N GLU A 908 -34.48 23.19 11.70
CA GLU A 908 -35.64 22.96 12.56
C GLU A 908 -35.30 23.19 14.05
N SER A 909 -36.22 23.82 14.78
CA SER A 909 -36.02 24.31 16.15
C SER A 909 -36.26 23.29 17.25
#